data_AF-A0AAF6AU32-F1
#
_entry.id   AF-A0AAF6AU32-F1
#
_cell.length_a   1.000
_cell.length_b   1.000
_cell.length_c   1.000
_cell.angle_alpha   90.00
_cell.angle_beta   90.00
_cell.angle_gamma   90.00
#
_symmetry.space_group_name_H-M   'P 1'
#
loop_
_entity.id
_entity.type
_entity.pdbx_description
1 polymer ?
#
loop_
_entity_poly.entity_id
_entity_poly.type
_entity_poly.pdbx_seq_one_letter_code
_entity_poly.pdbx_strand_id
1 'polypeptide(L)'
;MTGGVFFGKSLVYTNLKHLVVRISPSDFMEAKENAILVSSHIDTVITSPGAGDCSSCVGVMLELVRALSHRAHRFKHSVIFLFNTGEEEGLVGAHSFITQHPWTYSIRAAIDIEAMGIGGKSLLFQAGPDKWLLEMYKKVAKYPSAQILAQDVFHFGLIKSATDFQVYVEVGGLSGLDFAHVENGAIYHTKNDRSGHLRPGSLQPIGRDLLVLLDNVALSDDLPFLSNNATGFEQMETVYFDILGRWMVTYSLRTANTLHVSILIQGFILLISSLYLSGLGIAALIELGLAILTIILTWTIASVHVFLVAVILPHASPFPIPYITHSWLAVGLFGVPAVMGALIGHSLGRALLKLYIAKNLDKGSSTRFSKELSARHVDWHAERWLFKAGLLQWMVVLGLGTWIRAGSSYIALFWIIPPAVVYGLMEAQFSPKQNLRALQRATLWLSMIAGVVVSAVPVIRLSGVLIGNLARFDRNPGSVPLWTGNALTGGLIAVYVCLTLVYLLPFAHRSGGLGWILAALMSVFVVTMGLVITQVVPAFNDHVGRALNVVHVVDTVNVDSVGGFPSQKISISAGTPGGFEQELNSLQGENFTCGKSIDFVSHYVKSGCEKQLENDKFILKGQPMLNIEKDKVNKAGIRVTSVRYTTGSSIRWNLAFNTTAVQAFKLETSSKWHLCILKRCHSISRG
;
A
#
# COMPACT_ATOMS: atom_id res chain seq x y z
N MET A 1 18.93 -9.39 -4.18
CA MET A 1 17.93 -8.30 -4.16
C MET A 1 18.59 -7.07 -3.58
N THR A 2 18.48 -5.95 -4.28
CA THR A 2 19.13 -4.67 -3.95
C THR A 2 18.20 -3.74 -3.16
N GLY A 3 16.91 -4.05 -3.04
CA GLY A 3 15.94 -3.31 -2.22
C GLY A 3 14.87 -4.17 -1.54
N GLY A 4 13.89 -3.51 -0.91
CA GLY A 4 12.68 -4.14 -0.38
C GLY A 4 12.84 -5.07 0.83
N VAL A 5 11.84 -5.93 1.06
CA VAL A 5 11.72 -6.83 2.23
C VAL A 5 12.82 -7.90 2.29
N PHE A 6 13.47 -8.17 1.16
CA PHE A 6 14.51 -9.19 1.00
C PHE A 6 15.92 -8.59 0.94
N PHE A 7 16.08 -7.28 1.13
CA PHE A 7 17.39 -6.65 1.19
C PHE A 7 18.28 -7.27 2.29
N GLY A 8 19.51 -7.63 1.91
CA GLY A 8 20.48 -8.25 2.82
C GLY A 8 20.16 -9.68 3.23
N LYS A 9 19.14 -10.31 2.61
CA LYS A 9 18.85 -11.73 2.82
C LYS A 9 19.59 -12.61 1.82
N SER A 10 20.16 -13.74 2.26
CA SER A 10 20.63 -14.79 1.37
C SER A 10 19.54 -15.83 1.18
N LEU A 11 19.32 -16.22 -0.07
CA LEU A 11 18.37 -17.25 -0.47
C LEU A 11 19.13 -18.54 -0.73
N VAL A 12 18.67 -19.65 -0.16
CA VAL A 12 19.17 -20.99 -0.50
C VAL A 12 17.97 -21.86 -0.81
N TYR A 13 17.99 -22.47 -1.99
CA TYR A 13 16.94 -23.38 -2.45
C TYR A 13 17.51 -24.55 -3.24
N THR A 14 16.74 -25.63 -3.30
CA THR A 14 17.10 -26.82 -4.10
C THR A 14 15.84 -27.49 -4.66
N ASN A 15 16.01 -28.13 -5.82
CA ASN A 15 15.01 -28.95 -6.50
C ASN A 15 13.66 -28.28 -6.82
N LEU A 16 13.49 -26.95 -6.73
CA LEU A 16 12.23 -26.23 -7.02
C LEU A 16 11.58 -26.70 -8.33
N LYS A 17 10.25 -26.89 -8.30
CA LYS A 17 9.49 -27.43 -9.42
C LYS A 17 8.61 -26.35 -10.00
N HIS A 18 8.93 -25.92 -11.21
CA HIS A 18 8.13 -24.95 -11.95
C HIS A 18 7.43 -25.64 -13.12
N LEU A 19 6.29 -25.10 -13.54
CA LEU A 19 5.70 -25.43 -14.82
C LEU A 19 5.94 -24.25 -15.77
N VAL A 20 6.60 -24.53 -16.89
CA VAL A 20 6.93 -23.51 -17.89
C VAL A 20 6.34 -23.91 -19.23
N VAL A 21 5.56 -23.02 -19.84
CA VAL A 21 4.91 -23.23 -21.14
C VAL A 21 5.40 -22.15 -22.10
N ARG A 22 5.90 -22.55 -23.28
CA ARG A 22 6.24 -21.61 -24.36
C ARG A 22 5.27 -21.80 -25.52
N ILE A 23 4.62 -20.71 -25.91
CA ILE A 23 3.76 -20.64 -27.09
C ILE A 23 4.54 -19.93 -28.20
N SER A 24 4.77 -20.65 -29.30
CA SER A 24 5.47 -20.16 -30.49
C SER A 24 4.82 -20.76 -31.74
N PRO A 25 4.90 -20.09 -32.91
CA PRO A 25 4.53 -20.73 -34.18
C PRO A 25 5.39 -21.98 -34.43
N SER A 26 4.83 -22.98 -35.11
CA SER A 26 5.57 -24.19 -35.51
C SER A 26 6.56 -23.91 -36.64
N ASP A 27 6.19 -23.01 -37.54
CA ASP A 27 6.84 -22.87 -38.85
C ASP A 27 7.84 -21.70 -38.91
N PHE A 28 8.00 -20.95 -37.81
CA PHE A 28 8.87 -19.78 -37.72
C PHE A 28 9.74 -19.86 -36.45
N MET A 29 10.97 -20.35 -36.62
CA MET A 29 11.86 -20.67 -35.49
C MET A 29 12.43 -19.42 -34.82
N GLU A 30 12.61 -18.34 -35.59
CA GLU A 30 13.08 -17.03 -35.14
C GLU A 30 12.14 -16.43 -34.08
N ALA A 31 10.86 -16.82 -34.07
CA ALA A 31 9.94 -16.42 -33.00
C ALA A 31 10.36 -16.88 -31.60
N LYS A 32 11.28 -17.85 -31.49
CA LYS A 32 11.80 -18.33 -30.19
C LYS A 32 12.96 -17.50 -29.67
N GLU A 33 13.54 -16.60 -30.48
CA GLU A 33 14.65 -15.73 -30.08
C GLU A 33 14.22 -14.64 -29.10
N ASN A 34 12.97 -14.18 -29.24
CA ASN A 34 12.40 -13.14 -28.40
C ASN A 34 11.07 -13.64 -27.80
N ALA A 35 10.90 -13.38 -26.51
CA ALA A 35 9.71 -13.79 -25.78
C ALA A 35 9.30 -12.78 -24.73
N ILE A 36 8.01 -12.82 -24.41
CA ILE A 36 7.43 -12.08 -23.28
C ILE A 36 7.07 -13.08 -22.20
N LEU A 37 7.52 -12.80 -20.99
CA LEU A 37 7.22 -13.62 -19.82
C LEU A 37 5.90 -13.17 -19.21
N VAL A 38 5.02 -14.13 -18.92
CA VAL A 38 3.87 -13.97 -18.04
C VAL A 38 4.11 -14.88 -16.85
N SER A 39 4.17 -14.33 -15.65
CA SER A 39 4.47 -15.05 -14.43
C SER A 39 3.35 -14.93 -13.41
N SER A 40 3.19 -16.00 -12.63
CA SER A 40 2.51 -16.02 -11.35
C SER A 40 2.95 -17.26 -10.58
N HIS A 41 2.82 -17.22 -9.26
CA HIS A 41 3.17 -18.34 -8.39
C HIS A 41 2.00 -19.30 -8.20
N ILE A 42 2.31 -20.58 -8.00
CA ILE A 42 1.32 -21.65 -7.76
C ILE A 42 1.30 -22.14 -6.32
N ASP A 43 2.34 -21.81 -5.55
CA ASP A 43 2.36 -22.04 -4.11
C ASP A 43 1.44 -21.06 -3.39
N THR A 44 1.15 -21.40 -2.14
CA THR A 44 0.30 -20.61 -1.23
C THR A 44 0.97 -20.56 0.13
N VAL A 45 0.70 -19.55 0.95
CA VAL A 45 1.07 -19.58 2.37
C VAL A 45 0.56 -20.86 3.06
N ILE A 46 1.35 -21.38 4.00
CA ILE A 46 1.09 -22.63 4.76
C ILE A 46 -0.34 -22.75 5.30
N THR A 47 -0.95 -21.65 5.73
CA THR A 47 -2.28 -21.62 6.38
C THR A 47 -3.41 -21.21 5.44
N SER A 48 -3.10 -20.95 4.17
CA SER A 48 -4.02 -20.40 3.17
C SER A 48 -4.30 -21.39 2.05
N PRO A 49 -5.58 -21.58 1.66
CA PRO A 49 -5.92 -22.28 0.42
C PRO A 49 -5.52 -21.51 -0.84
N GLY A 50 -5.30 -20.19 -0.74
CA GLY A 50 -4.71 -19.37 -1.80
C GLY A 50 -5.61 -19.16 -3.02
N ALA A 51 -6.92 -19.01 -2.82
CA ALA A 51 -7.85 -18.86 -3.94
C ALA A 51 -7.69 -17.53 -4.67
N GLY A 52 -7.58 -16.42 -3.94
CA GLY A 52 -7.13 -15.14 -4.45
C GLY A 52 -5.64 -15.20 -4.77
N ASP A 53 -4.84 -15.67 -3.82
CA ASP A 53 -3.38 -15.63 -3.83
C ASP A 53 -2.70 -17.00 -3.96
N CYS A 54 -2.25 -17.42 -5.15
CA CYS A 54 -2.53 -16.82 -6.45
C CYS A 54 -3.23 -17.81 -7.39
N SER A 55 -4.06 -18.72 -6.87
CA SER A 55 -4.83 -19.66 -7.72
C SER A 55 -5.70 -18.92 -8.74
N SER A 56 -6.18 -17.72 -8.40
CA SER A 56 -6.92 -16.86 -9.31
C SER A 56 -6.09 -16.41 -10.52
N CYS A 57 -4.82 -16.08 -10.27
CA CYS A 57 -3.81 -15.64 -11.23
C CYS A 57 -3.43 -16.80 -12.15
N VAL A 58 -3.22 -17.99 -11.59
CA VAL A 58 -3.03 -19.25 -12.31
C VAL A 58 -4.21 -19.53 -13.23
N GLY A 59 -5.44 -19.34 -12.74
CA GLY A 59 -6.66 -19.49 -13.56
C GLY A 59 -6.68 -18.56 -14.77
N VAL A 60 -6.28 -17.29 -14.59
CA VAL A 60 -6.12 -16.33 -15.69
C VAL A 60 -5.05 -16.81 -16.67
N MET A 61 -3.88 -17.22 -16.20
CA MET A 61 -2.79 -17.68 -17.06
C MET A 61 -3.16 -18.93 -17.86
N LEU A 62 -3.86 -19.90 -17.27
CA LEU A 62 -4.32 -21.10 -17.98
C LEU A 62 -5.28 -20.75 -19.12
N GLU A 63 -6.21 -19.81 -18.89
CA GLU A 63 -7.13 -19.34 -19.92
C GLU A 63 -6.40 -18.56 -21.02
N LEU A 64 -5.39 -17.76 -20.67
CA LEU A 64 -4.52 -17.08 -21.64
C LEU A 64 -3.74 -18.08 -22.49
N VAL A 65 -3.17 -19.13 -21.87
CA VAL A 65 -2.49 -20.21 -22.60
C VAL A 65 -3.43 -20.85 -23.61
N ARG A 66 -4.64 -21.24 -23.18
CA ARG A 66 -5.66 -21.81 -24.06
C ARG A 66 -5.98 -20.87 -25.22
N ALA A 67 -6.32 -19.62 -24.93
CA ALA A 67 -6.74 -18.65 -25.94
C ALA A 67 -5.62 -18.27 -26.94
N LEU A 68 -4.39 -18.06 -26.47
CA LEU A 68 -3.25 -17.70 -27.32
C LEU A 68 -2.73 -18.89 -28.14
N SER A 69 -2.84 -20.12 -27.64
CA SER A 69 -2.43 -21.32 -28.40
C SER A 69 -3.15 -21.43 -29.75
N HIS A 70 -4.41 -21.03 -29.81
CA HIS A 70 -5.19 -20.99 -31.06
C HIS A 70 -4.76 -19.88 -32.04
N ARG A 71 -4.00 -18.88 -31.57
CA ARG A 71 -3.54 -17.71 -32.36
C ARG A 71 -2.05 -17.78 -32.71
N ALA A 72 -1.32 -18.72 -32.12
CA ALA A 72 0.14 -18.79 -32.13
C ALA A 72 0.77 -18.83 -33.54
N HIS A 73 0.07 -19.36 -34.54
CA HIS A 73 0.54 -19.43 -35.93
C HIS A 73 0.86 -18.06 -36.55
N ARG A 74 0.36 -16.97 -35.97
CA ARG A 74 0.60 -15.59 -36.45
C ARG A 74 1.76 -14.91 -35.75
N PHE A 75 2.24 -15.44 -34.63
CA PHE A 75 3.15 -14.72 -33.76
C PHE A 75 4.54 -14.58 -34.38
N LYS A 76 5.12 -13.39 -34.23
CA LYS A 76 6.53 -13.10 -34.55
C LYS A 76 7.44 -13.36 -33.36
N HIS A 77 6.87 -13.38 -32.15
CA HIS A 77 7.59 -13.56 -30.90
C HIS A 77 6.85 -14.51 -29.97
N SER A 78 7.58 -15.27 -29.17
CA SER A 78 6.99 -16.26 -28.28
C SER A 78 6.36 -15.63 -27.04
N VAL A 79 5.41 -16.33 -26.43
CA VAL A 79 4.92 -16.01 -25.08
C VAL A 79 5.31 -17.16 -24.15
N ILE A 80 6.00 -16.85 -23.06
CA ILE A 80 6.39 -17.81 -22.04
C ILE A 80 5.51 -17.59 -20.81
N PHE A 81 4.85 -18.65 -20.36
CA PHE A 81 4.12 -18.68 -19.11
C PHE A 81 4.95 -19.43 -18.07
N LEU A 82 5.22 -18.78 -16.95
CA LEU A 82 5.92 -19.35 -15.81
C LEU A 82 4.95 -19.46 -14.64
N PHE A 83 4.60 -20.70 -14.32
CA PHE A 83 3.89 -21.08 -13.11
C PHE A 83 4.97 -21.49 -12.09
N ASN A 84 5.48 -20.52 -11.34
CA ASN A 84 6.60 -20.76 -10.43
C ASN A 84 6.14 -21.25 -9.06
N THR A 85 7.10 -21.70 -8.24
CA THR A 85 6.87 -22.13 -6.85
C THR A 85 7.89 -21.46 -5.95
N GLY A 86 7.48 -21.10 -4.74
CA GLY A 86 8.34 -20.54 -3.71
C GLY A 86 8.36 -19.01 -3.73
N GLU A 87 7.29 -18.38 -4.19
CA GLU A 87 7.08 -16.94 -4.03
C GLU A 87 6.92 -16.64 -2.53
N GLU A 88 6.08 -17.41 -1.86
CA GLU A 88 5.61 -17.15 -0.50
C GLU A 88 6.73 -17.38 0.54
N GLU A 89 7.71 -18.20 0.17
CA GLU A 89 8.94 -18.45 0.94
C GLU A 89 10.08 -17.47 0.61
N GLY A 90 9.83 -16.47 -0.24
CA GLY A 90 10.72 -15.33 -0.45
C GLY A 90 11.20 -15.14 -1.88
N LEU A 91 10.28 -15.23 -2.85
CA LEU A 91 10.50 -14.98 -4.28
C LEU A 91 11.57 -15.91 -4.89
N VAL A 92 11.79 -17.08 -4.27
CA VAL A 92 12.86 -18.01 -4.66
C VAL A 92 12.55 -18.69 -5.99
N GLY A 93 11.27 -18.81 -6.34
CA GLY A 93 10.80 -19.39 -7.60
C GLY A 93 11.12 -18.54 -8.82
N ALA A 94 10.78 -17.24 -8.79
CA ALA A 94 11.21 -16.34 -9.85
C ALA A 94 12.73 -16.26 -9.93
N HIS A 95 13.42 -16.26 -8.78
CA HIS A 95 14.88 -16.17 -8.75
C HIS A 95 15.55 -17.40 -9.38
N SER A 96 15.11 -18.61 -9.02
CA SER A 96 15.66 -19.84 -9.62
C SER A 96 15.46 -19.87 -11.13
N PHE A 97 14.26 -19.49 -11.60
CA PHE A 97 13.98 -19.44 -13.03
C PHE A 97 14.87 -18.43 -13.75
N ILE A 98 14.89 -17.16 -13.32
CA ILE A 98 15.57 -16.09 -14.05
C ILE A 98 17.08 -16.29 -14.12
N THR A 99 17.67 -16.94 -13.11
CA THR A 99 19.13 -17.15 -13.02
C THR A 99 19.63 -18.45 -13.64
N GLN A 100 18.76 -19.45 -13.84
CA GLN A 100 19.20 -20.81 -14.22
C GLN A 100 18.54 -21.36 -15.48
N HIS A 101 17.31 -20.93 -15.82
CA HIS A 101 16.57 -21.57 -16.90
C HIS A 101 17.05 -21.06 -18.29
N PRO A 102 17.39 -21.92 -19.26
CA PRO A 102 17.95 -21.49 -20.55
C PRO A 102 17.06 -20.55 -21.38
N TRP A 103 15.75 -20.57 -21.15
CA TRP A 103 14.83 -19.69 -21.89
C TRP A 103 14.91 -18.22 -21.48
N THR A 104 15.57 -17.89 -20.36
CA THR A 104 15.65 -16.52 -19.86
C THR A 104 16.36 -15.59 -20.84
N TYR A 105 17.33 -16.10 -21.61
CA TYR A 105 18.04 -15.33 -22.65
C TYR A 105 17.11 -14.81 -23.78
N SER A 106 15.95 -15.44 -23.98
CA SER A 106 14.96 -14.98 -24.96
C SER A 106 14.01 -13.91 -24.42
N ILE A 107 13.94 -13.73 -23.11
CA ILE A 107 12.94 -12.86 -22.49
C ILE A 107 13.33 -11.40 -22.71
N ARG A 108 12.35 -10.56 -23.08
CA ARG A 108 12.54 -9.12 -23.34
C ARG A 108 11.76 -8.23 -22.38
N ALA A 109 10.63 -8.70 -21.88
CA ALA A 109 9.87 -8.05 -20.82
C ALA A 109 9.05 -9.09 -20.03
N ALA A 110 8.63 -8.71 -18.82
CA ALA A 110 7.83 -9.55 -17.94
C ALA A 110 6.47 -8.92 -17.59
N ILE A 111 5.45 -9.75 -17.42
CA ILE A 111 4.18 -9.40 -16.82
C ILE A 111 4.01 -10.32 -15.62
N ASP A 112 3.83 -9.73 -14.44
CA ASP A 112 3.57 -10.45 -13.20
C ASP A 112 2.10 -10.28 -12.81
N ILE A 113 1.48 -11.36 -12.34
CA ILE A 113 0.08 -11.38 -11.90
C ILE A 113 0.04 -11.88 -10.46
N GLU A 114 -0.46 -11.02 -9.58
CA GLU A 114 -0.42 -11.15 -8.13
C GLU A 114 -1.80 -10.88 -7.47
N ALA A 115 -1.90 -11.19 -6.18
CA ALA A 115 -2.98 -10.80 -5.31
C ALA A 115 -2.50 -10.30 -3.94
N MET A 116 -3.08 -9.18 -3.50
CA MET A 116 -3.06 -8.68 -2.11
C MET A 116 -4.46 -8.64 -1.50
N GLY A 117 -5.39 -9.40 -2.08
CA GLY A 117 -6.81 -9.40 -1.77
C GLY A 117 -7.56 -10.48 -2.54
N ILE A 118 -8.85 -10.66 -2.24
CA ILE A 118 -9.66 -11.77 -2.75
C ILE A 118 -10.57 -11.37 -3.92
N GLY A 119 -9.97 -10.71 -4.90
CA GLY A 119 -10.62 -10.35 -6.17
C GLY A 119 -10.74 -8.83 -6.38
N GLY A 120 -11.85 -8.43 -6.99
CA GLY A 120 -12.03 -7.09 -7.52
C GLY A 120 -11.28 -6.89 -8.85
N LYS A 121 -11.37 -5.68 -9.41
CA LYS A 121 -10.63 -5.35 -10.64
C LYS A 121 -9.14 -5.25 -10.31
N SER A 122 -8.31 -6.07 -10.95
CA SER A 122 -6.85 -6.01 -10.79
C SER A 122 -6.30 -4.62 -11.14
N LEU A 123 -5.30 -4.18 -10.39
CA LEU A 123 -4.65 -2.88 -10.51
C LEU A 123 -3.22 -3.09 -11.01
N LEU A 124 -2.86 -2.42 -12.10
CA LEU A 124 -1.46 -2.19 -12.47
C LEU A 124 -0.84 -1.24 -11.43
N PHE A 125 0.00 -1.80 -10.55
CA PHE A 125 0.53 -1.09 -9.40
C PHE A 125 2.05 -0.89 -9.46
N GLN A 126 2.76 -1.63 -10.32
CA GLN A 126 4.15 -1.33 -10.69
C GLN A 126 4.33 -1.50 -12.21
N ALA A 127 5.17 -0.68 -12.82
CA ALA A 127 5.50 -0.77 -14.24
C ALA A 127 6.88 -0.17 -14.53
N GLY A 128 7.53 -0.66 -15.59
CA GLY A 128 8.83 -0.18 -16.05
C GLY A 128 9.96 -1.16 -15.75
N PRO A 129 11.24 -0.73 -15.89
CA PRO A 129 11.67 0.66 -16.12
C PRO A 129 11.32 1.27 -17.49
N ASP A 130 11.22 0.45 -18.54
CA ASP A 130 10.88 0.87 -19.92
C ASP A 130 9.36 1.11 -20.10
N LYS A 131 9.00 2.16 -20.85
CA LYS A 131 7.60 2.55 -21.12
C LYS A 131 6.88 1.71 -22.18
N TRP A 132 7.59 0.91 -22.98
CA TRP A 132 7.04 0.26 -24.17
C TRP A 132 5.84 -0.62 -23.85
N LEU A 133 5.96 -1.54 -22.88
CA LEU A 133 4.88 -2.46 -22.54
C LEU A 133 3.69 -1.73 -21.90
N LEU A 134 3.97 -0.64 -21.18
CA LEU A 134 2.98 0.25 -20.59
C LEU A 134 2.19 1.04 -21.66
N GLU A 135 2.86 1.55 -22.69
CA GLU A 135 2.20 2.20 -23.84
C GLU A 135 1.37 1.19 -24.65
N MET A 136 1.87 -0.04 -24.82
CA MET A 136 1.11 -1.12 -25.44
C MET A 136 -0.15 -1.44 -24.62
N TYR A 137 -0.05 -1.54 -23.30
CA TYR A 137 -1.19 -1.73 -22.41
C TYR A 137 -2.20 -0.58 -22.54
N LYS A 138 -1.75 0.68 -22.51
CA LYS A 138 -2.61 1.86 -22.73
C LYS A 138 -3.35 1.80 -24.06
N LYS A 139 -2.71 1.35 -25.14
CA LYS A 139 -3.29 1.27 -26.48
C LYS A 139 -4.41 0.23 -26.58
N VAL A 140 -4.27 -0.89 -25.88
CA VAL A 140 -5.15 -2.07 -26.05
C VAL A 140 -6.17 -2.24 -24.93
N ALA A 141 -5.89 -1.75 -23.72
CA ALA A 141 -6.77 -1.93 -22.57
C ALA A 141 -8.03 -1.07 -22.71
N LYS A 142 -9.18 -1.72 -22.94
CA LYS A 142 -10.48 -1.04 -23.09
C LYS A 142 -10.93 -0.36 -21.80
N TYR A 143 -10.62 -0.96 -20.65
CA TYR A 143 -10.97 -0.46 -19.33
C TYR A 143 -9.75 -0.55 -18.41
N PRO A 144 -8.75 0.32 -18.56
CA PRO A 144 -7.51 0.24 -17.80
C PRO A 144 -7.75 0.37 -16.29
N SER A 145 -6.84 -0.16 -15.48
CA SER A 145 -6.80 0.03 -14.03
C SER A 145 -5.33 0.16 -13.67
N ALA A 146 -4.85 1.39 -13.52
CA ALA A 146 -3.44 1.68 -13.39
C ALA A 146 -3.24 2.91 -12.52
N GLN A 147 -2.40 2.81 -11.48
CA GLN A 147 -2.20 3.91 -10.54
C GLN A 147 -0.76 3.92 -10.05
N ILE A 148 0.04 4.87 -10.54
CA ILE A 148 1.43 5.06 -10.09
C ILE A 148 1.57 5.39 -8.60
N LEU A 149 0.51 5.88 -7.94
CA LEU A 149 0.55 6.12 -6.50
C LEU A 149 0.90 4.84 -5.72
N ALA A 150 0.43 3.68 -6.17
CA ALA A 150 0.78 2.41 -5.53
C ALA A 150 2.28 2.09 -5.68
N GLN A 151 2.84 2.36 -6.86
CA GLN A 151 4.26 2.22 -7.12
C GLN A 151 5.12 3.11 -6.22
N ASP A 152 4.75 4.39 -6.07
CA ASP A 152 5.45 5.32 -5.16
C ASP A 152 5.42 4.79 -3.71
N VAL A 153 4.27 4.27 -3.26
CA VAL A 153 4.10 3.69 -1.92
C VAL A 153 4.99 2.46 -1.70
N PHE A 154 5.10 1.59 -2.70
CA PHE A 154 6.01 0.44 -2.68
C PHE A 154 7.48 0.88 -2.70
N HIS A 155 7.85 1.79 -3.61
CA HIS A 155 9.21 2.28 -3.79
C HIS A 155 9.75 2.98 -2.53
N PHE A 156 8.93 3.80 -1.86
CA PHE A 156 9.30 4.44 -0.60
C PHE A 156 9.25 3.50 0.62
N GLY A 157 8.93 2.22 0.44
CA GLY A 157 8.91 1.21 1.50
C GLY A 157 7.81 1.43 2.55
N LEU A 158 6.76 2.19 2.20
CA LEU A 158 5.62 2.43 3.09
C LEU A 158 4.77 1.17 3.28
N ILE A 159 4.77 0.27 2.29
CA ILE A 159 4.25 -1.09 2.39
C ILE A 159 5.44 -2.06 2.31
N LYS A 160 5.61 -2.88 3.35
CA LYS A 160 6.66 -3.91 3.41
C LYS A 160 6.20 -5.21 2.74
N SER A 161 6.04 -5.16 1.43
CA SER A 161 5.70 -6.30 0.55
C SER A 161 6.61 -6.29 -0.68
N ALA A 162 6.67 -7.40 -1.40
CA ALA A 162 7.40 -7.59 -2.63
C ALA A 162 6.71 -8.71 -3.42
N THR A 163 6.97 -8.77 -4.72
CA THR A 163 6.40 -9.73 -5.68
C THR A 163 7.52 -10.26 -6.56
N ASP A 164 7.24 -11.32 -7.33
CA ASP A 164 8.19 -11.87 -8.29
C ASP A 164 8.66 -10.83 -9.31
N PHE A 165 7.85 -9.82 -9.60
CA PHE A 165 8.23 -8.65 -10.39
C PHE A 165 9.54 -7.99 -9.93
N GLN A 166 9.77 -7.89 -8.62
CA GLN A 166 11.02 -7.35 -8.08
C GLN A 166 12.23 -8.16 -8.58
N VAL A 167 12.12 -9.48 -8.65
CA VAL A 167 13.19 -10.36 -9.12
C VAL A 167 13.43 -10.15 -10.62
N TYR A 168 12.38 -10.03 -11.43
CA TYR A 168 12.52 -9.80 -12.86
C TYR A 168 13.21 -8.47 -13.16
N VAL A 169 12.90 -7.42 -12.41
CA VAL A 169 13.53 -6.11 -12.57
C VAL A 169 14.95 -6.08 -12.01
N GLU A 170 15.18 -6.48 -10.75
CA GLU A 170 16.48 -6.33 -10.08
C GLU A 170 17.51 -7.40 -10.46
N VAL A 171 17.07 -8.63 -10.74
CA VAL A 171 17.96 -9.76 -11.06
C VAL A 171 17.95 -10.07 -12.54
N GLY A 172 16.76 -10.05 -13.16
CA GLY A 172 16.60 -10.30 -14.59
C GLY A 172 16.95 -9.13 -15.50
N GLY A 173 17.03 -7.89 -14.96
CA GLY A 173 17.20 -6.69 -15.77
C GLY A 173 16.04 -6.43 -16.73
N LEU A 174 14.88 -7.00 -16.45
CA LEU A 174 13.69 -6.90 -17.30
C LEU A 174 12.89 -5.64 -16.98
N SER A 175 12.23 -5.09 -18.00
CA SER A 175 11.12 -4.16 -17.82
C SER A 175 9.80 -4.93 -17.84
N GLY A 176 8.74 -4.36 -17.28
CA GLY A 176 7.45 -5.03 -17.31
C GLY A 176 6.28 -4.33 -16.65
N LEU A 177 5.25 -5.12 -16.36
CA LEU A 177 4.01 -4.71 -15.69
C LEU A 177 3.70 -5.66 -14.54
N ASP A 178 3.24 -5.12 -13.42
CA ASP A 178 2.86 -5.89 -12.23
C ASP A 178 1.42 -5.57 -11.82
N PHE A 179 0.58 -6.61 -11.78
CA PHE A 179 -0.85 -6.49 -11.57
C PHE A 179 -1.28 -7.19 -10.29
N ALA A 180 -2.02 -6.51 -9.40
CA ALA A 180 -2.54 -7.11 -8.17
C ALA A 180 -4.05 -6.93 -7.98
N HIS A 181 -4.71 -7.99 -7.53
CA HIS A 181 -6.02 -7.88 -6.85
C HIS A 181 -5.84 -7.26 -5.47
N VAL A 182 -6.69 -6.30 -5.07
CA VAL A 182 -6.54 -5.60 -3.77
C VAL A 182 -7.85 -5.50 -2.97
N GLU A 183 -8.96 -5.98 -3.52
CA GLU A 183 -10.26 -5.91 -2.85
C GLU A 183 -10.29 -6.90 -1.67
N ASN A 184 -10.80 -6.45 -0.52
CA ASN A 184 -10.93 -7.26 0.69
C ASN A 184 -9.63 -7.94 1.15
N GLY A 185 -8.54 -7.17 1.24
CA GLY A 185 -7.21 -7.62 1.68
C GLY A 185 -7.12 -8.16 3.12
N ALA A 186 -8.20 -8.09 3.91
CA ALA A 186 -8.24 -8.72 5.24
C ALA A 186 -8.32 -10.26 5.17
N ILE A 187 -8.76 -10.82 4.03
CA ILE A 187 -8.83 -12.28 3.81
C ILE A 187 -7.53 -12.85 3.25
N TYR A 188 -6.73 -12.02 2.57
CA TYR A 188 -5.42 -12.38 2.00
C TYR A 188 -4.50 -13.03 3.06
N HIS A 189 -3.78 -14.10 2.69
CA HIS A 189 -3.01 -15.01 3.57
C HIS A 189 -3.76 -15.50 4.83
N THR A 190 -5.03 -15.86 4.70
CA THR A 190 -5.79 -16.51 5.77
C THR A 190 -6.44 -17.79 5.30
N LYS A 191 -6.90 -18.62 6.25
CA LYS A 191 -7.69 -19.83 5.95
C LYS A 191 -8.95 -19.56 5.13
N ASN A 192 -9.42 -18.32 5.11
CA ASN A 192 -10.63 -17.88 4.42
C ASN A 192 -10.35 -17.43 2.98
N ASP A 193 -9.09 -17.44 2.52
CA ASP A 193 -8.76 -17.21 1.12
C ASP A 193 -9.17 -18.42 0.25
N ARG A 194 -10.48 -18.51 -0.01
CA ARG A 194 -11.17 -19.65 -0.62
C ARG A 194 -11.95 -19.19 -1.84
N SER A 195 -12.12 -20.09 -2.80
CA SER A 195 -12.81 -19.81 -4.07
C SER A 195 -14.22 -19.27 -3.88
N GLY A 196 -14.93 -19.69 -2.82
CA GLY A 196 -16.27 -19.18 -2.49
C GLY A 196 -16.34 -17.69 -2.14
N HIS A 197 -15.21 -17.06 -1.78
CA HIS A 197 -15.13 -15.63 -1.50
C HIS A 197 -14.58 -14.81 -2.67
N LEU A 198 -14.09 -15.47 -3.73
CA LEU A 198 -13.62 -14.79 -4.94
C LEU A 198 -14.83 -14.19 -5.66
N ARG A 199 -14.88 -12.86 -5.73
CA ARG A 199 -16.01 -12.15 -6.36
C ARG A 199 -16.14 -12.56 -7.83
N PRO A 200 -17.33 -13.04 -8.28
CA PRO A 200 -17.56 -13.38 -9.68
C PRO A 200 -17.22 -12.22 -10.61
N GLY A 201 -16.53 -12.54 -11.72
CA GLY A 201 -16.08 -11.55 -12.70
C GLY A 201 -14.75 -10.85 -12.37
N SER A 202 -14.12 -11.10 -11.22
CA SER A 202 -12.82 -10.48 -10.87
C SER A 202 -11.71 -10.82 -11.88
N LEU A 203 -11.71 -12.03 -12.43
CA LEU A 203 -10.69 -12.51 -13.38
C LEU A 203 -10.89 -11.96 -14.80
N GLN A 204 -12.13 -11.59 -15.15
CA GLN A 204 -12.49 -11.25 -16.52
C GLN A 204 -11.80 -9.99 -17.06
N PRO A 205 -11.67 -8.88 -16.30
CA PRO A 205 -10.96 -7.69 -16.76
C PRO A 205 -9.50 -7.95 -17.10
N ILE A 206 -8.75 -8.58 -16.20
CA ILE A 206 -7.32 -8.84 -16.40
C ILE A 206 -7.09 -9.84 -17.52
N GLY A 207 -7.85 -10.95 -17.57
CA GLY A 207 -7.75 -11.93 -18.65
C GLY A 207 -8.06 -11.33 -20.02
N ARG A 208 -9.09 -10.49 -20.14
CA ARG A 208 -9.41 -9.79 -21.39
C ARG A 208 -8.29 -8.83 -21.80
N ASP A 209 -7.83 -7.99 -20.88
CA ASP A 209 -6.86 -6.95 -21.20
C ASP A 209 -5.48 -7.57 -21.53
N LEU A 210 -5.06 -8.60 -20.80
CA LEU A 210 -3.82 -9.33 -21.07
C LEU A 210 -3.90 -10.17 -22.35
N LEU A 211 -5.05 -10.77 -22.69
CA LEU A 211 -5.20 -11.51 -23.94
C LEU A 211 -4.92 -10.61 -25.14
N VAL A 212 -5.54 -9.42 -25.17
CA VAL A 212 -5.35 -8.48 -26.28
C VAL A 212 -3.93 -7.88 -26.25
N LEU A 213 -3.38 -7.59 -25.08
CA LEU A 213 -2.00 -7.13 -24.93
C LEU A 213 -1.00 -8.13 -25.49
N LEU A 214 -1.05 -9.38 -25.03
CA LEU A 214 -0.12 -10.44 -25.44
C LEU A 214 -0.24 -10.76 -26.93
N ASP A 215 -1.46 -10.78 -27.49
CA ASP A 215 -1.69 -10.98 -28.92
C ASP A 215 -1.03 -9.86 -29.75
N ASN A 216 -1.18 -8.59 -29.34
CA ASN A 216 -0.55 -7.45 -30.04
C ASN A 216 0.98 -7.42 -29.87
N VAL A 217 1.45 -7.75 -28.67
CA VAL A 217 2.87 -7.79 -28.34
C VAL A 217 3.58 -8.91 -29.13
N ALA A 218 2.98 -10.10 -29.21
CA ALA A 218 3.53 -11.22 -29.97
C ALA A 218 3.54 -10.99 -31.49
N LEU A 219 2.72 -10.05 -31.98
CA LEU A 219 2.65 -9.63 -33.38
C LEU A 219 3.49 -8.39 -33.72
N SER A 220 4.03 -7.71 -32.70
CA SER A 220 4.80 -6.47 -32.86
C SER A 220 6.05 -6.70 -33.71
N ASP A 221 6.42 -5.72 -34.52
CA ASP A 221 7.73 -5.67 -35.18
C ASP A 221 8.84 -5.14 -34.26
N ASP A 222 8.44 -4.36 -33.24
CA ASP A 222 9.33 -3.68 -32.32
C ASP A 222 9.15 -4.26 -30.91
N LEU A 223 9.98 -5.24 -30.54
CA LEU A 223 10.18 -5.63 -29.13
C LEU A 223 11.34 -4.84 -28.53
N PRO A 224 11.25 -4.43 -27.25
CA PRO A 224 12.34 -3.71 -26.61
C PRO A 224 13.55 -4.63 -26.46
N PHE A 225 14.74 -4.08 -26.71
CA PHE A 225 15.99 -4.76 -26.38
C PHE A 225 16.22 -4.68 -24.86
N LEU A 226 16.86 -5.72 -24.30
CA LEU A 226 17.32 -5.67 -22.92
C LEU A 226 18.33 -4.53 -22.76
N SER A 227 18.02 -3.58 -21.88
CA SER A 227 18.98 -2.56 -21.50
C SER A 227 20.03 -3.19 -20.59
N ASN A 228 21.30 -3.18 -21.01
CA ASN A 228 22.43 -3.61 -20.18
C ASN A 228 22.63 -2.71 -18.93
N ASN A 229 21.87 -1.62 -18.80
CA ASN A 229 21.96 -0.63 -17.73
C ASN A 229 20.77 -0.66 -16.75
N ALA A 230 19.89 -1.65 -16.79
CA ALA A 230 18.71 -1.70 -15.90
C ALA A 230 19.14 -1.88 -14.42
N THR A 231 19.30 -0.77 -13.69
CA THR A 231 19.69 -0.76 -12.27
C THR A 231 18.47 -0.61 -11.35
N GLY A 232 17.52 -1.54 -11.45
CA GLY A 232 16.37 -1.61 -10.54
C GLY A 232 15.32 -0.49 -10.71
N PHE A 233 14.43 -0.36 -9.73
CA PHE A 233 13.31 0.58 -9.71
C PHE A 233 13.71 2.07 -9.73
N GLU A 234 14.99 2.40 -9.52
CA GLU A 234 15.49 3.78 -9.49
C GLU A 234 15.46 4.49 -10.86
N GLN A 235 15.38 3.72 -11.95
CA GLN A 235 15.37 4.23 -13.32
C GLN A 235 13.96 4.38 -13.91
N MET A 236 12.90 4.42 -13.08
CA MET A 236 11.55 4.59 -13.62
C MET A 236 11.34 6.00 -14.21
N GLU A 237 11.15 6.05 -15.53
CA GLU A 237 11.05 7.30 -16.28
C GLU A 237 9.62 7.63 -16.75
N THR A 238 8.59 6.93 -16.28
CA THR A 238 7.22 7.11 -16.80
C THR A 238 6.20 7.32 -15.68
N VAL A 239 5.35 8.34 -15.85
CA VAL A 239 4.17 8.59 -15.04
C VAL A 239 2.95 7.97 -15.70
N TYR A 240 2.14 7.22 -14.95
CA TYR A 240 0.93 6.60 -15.47
C TYR A 240 -0.22 6.57 -14.46
N PHE A 241 -1.43 6.78 -14.96
CA PHE A 241 -2.65 6.64 -14.17
C PHE A 241 -3.87 6.49 -15.08
N ASP A 242 -4.94 5.92 -14.55
CA ASP A 242 -6.25 5.93 -15.18
C ASP A 242 -7.20 6.94 -14.52
N ILE A 243 -8.12 7.49 -15.31
CA ILE A 243 -9.24 8.28 -14.83
C ILE A 243 -10.51 7.42 -14.94
N LEU A 244 -11.09 7.09 -13.79
CA LEU A 244 -12.34 6.32 -13.66
C LEU A 244 -12.37 4.97 -14.41
N GLY A 245 -11.21 4.37 -14.64
CA GLY A 245 -11.05 3.11 -15.36
C GLY A 245 -11.38 3.18 -16.85
N ARG A 246 -11.36 4.39 -17.44
CA ARG A 246 -11.75 4.64 -18.83
C ARG A 246 -10.61 5.19 -19.69
N TRP A 247 -9.87 6.16 -19.17
CA TRP A 247 -8.82 6.84 -19.92
C TRP A 247 -7.50 6.67 -19.19
N MET A 248 -6.53 6.02 -19.84
CA MET A 248 -5.18 5.89 -19.30
C MET A 248 -4.29 6.99 -19.86
N VAL A 249 -3.59 7.68 -18.96
CA VAL A 249 -2.65 8.74 -19.25
C VAL A 249 -1.25 8.21 -18.96
N THR A 250 -0.32 8.45 -19.88
CA THR A 250 1.10 8.11 -19.75
C THR A 250 1.95 9.23 -20.32
N TYR A 251 3.06 9.56 -19.66
CA TYR A 251 4.06 10.52 -20.13
C TYR A 251 5.37 10.36 -19.36
N SER A 252 6.46 10.90 -19.88
CA SER A 252 7.77 10.77 -19.23
C SER A 252 7.86 11.59 -17.94
N LEU A 253 8.64 11.11 -16.98
CA LEU A 253 8.96 11.82 -15.74
C LEU A 253 9.69 13.15 -16.04
N ARG A 254 10.46 13.22 -17.12
CA ARG A 254 11.05 14.48 -17.59
C ARG A 254 9.96 15.50 -17.95
N THR A 255 8.97 15.09 -18.75
CA THR A 255 7.81 15.92 -19.10
C THR A 255 7.03 16.33 -17.85
N ALA A 256 6.85 15.40 -16.90
CA ALA A 256 6.25 15.68 -15.60
C ALA A 256 6.99 16.81 -14.88
N ASN A 257 8.30 16.67 -14.70
CA ASN A 257 9.14 17.63 -14.00
C ASN A 257 9.14 19.00 -14.69
N THR A 258 9.23 19.05 -16.03
CA THR A 258 9.14 20.31 -16.77
C THR A 258 7.79 20.99 -16.55
N LEU A 259 6.69 20.23 -16.59
CA LEU A 259 5.35 20.76 -16.30
C LEU A 259 5.24 21.25 -14.86
N HIS A 260 5.72 20.46 -13.89
CA HIS A 260 5.67 20.80 -12.47
C HIS A 260 6.44 22.09 -12.20
N VAL A 261 7.68 22.20 -12.68
CA VAL A 261 8.52 23.40 -12.51
C VAL A 261 7.88 24.60 -13.20
N SER A 262 7.31 24.44 -14.41
CA SER A 262 6.59 25.52 -15.10
C SER A 262 5.41 26.03 -14.28
N ILE A 263 4.58 25.13 -13.74
CA ILE A 263 3.43 25.47 -12.91
C ILE A 263 3.86 26.11 -11.59
N LEU A 264 4.95 25.65 -10.96
CA LEU A 264 5.51 26.28 -9.77
C LEU A 264 5.97 27.71 -10.05
N ILE A 265 6.73 27.93 -11.14
CA ILE A 265 7.18 29.28 -11.54
C ILE A 265 5.98 30.20 -11.79
N GLN A 266 4.97 29.74 -12.53
CA GLN A 266 3.75 30.51 -12.78
C GLN A 266 3.01 30.83 -11.47
N GLY A 267 2.87 29.85 -10.56
CA GLY A 267 2.28 30.05 -9.24
C GLY A 267 3.04 31.08 -8.39
N PHE A 268 4.38 31.06 -8.41
CA PHE A 268 5.20 32.05 -7.71
C PHE A 268 5.08 33.43 -8.33
N ILE A 269 5.06 33.55 -9.67
CA ILE A 269 4.83 34.83 -10.36
C ILE A 269 3.45 35.39 -9.99
N LEU A 270 2.40 34.56 -9.98
CA LEU A 270 1.06 34.97 -9.55
C LEU A 270 1.05 35.45 -8.09
N LEU A 271 1.74 34.75 -7.18
CA LEU A 271 1.82 35.15 -5.78
C LEU A 271 2.59 36.47 -5.59
N ILE A 272 3.76 36.60 -6.24
CA ILE A 272 4.62 37.79 -6.15
C ILE A 272 3.95 39.00 -6.81
N SER A 273 3.36 38.86 -8.00
CA SER A 273 2.63 39.94 -8.66
C SER A 273 1.44 40.41 -7.83
N SER A 274 0.73 39.49 -7.18
CA SER A 274 -0.36 39.82 -6.26
C SER A 274 0.12 40.58 -5.01
N LEU A 275 1.29 40.22 -4.48
CA LEU A 275 1.95 40.95 -3.39
C LEU A 275 2.42 42.35 -3.84
N TYR A 276 2.97 42.46 -5.04
CA TYR A 276 3.43 43.71 -5.64
C TYR A 276 2.27 44.68 -5.88
N LEU A 277 1.17 44.20 -6.48
CA LEU A 277 -0.06 44.99 -6.70
C LEU A 277 -0.73 45.41 -5.39
N SER A 278 -0.48 44.69 -4.30
CA SER A 278 -0.91 45.06 -2.94
C SER A 278 0.03 46.07 -2.27
N GLY A 279 1.03 46.59 -3.00
CA GLY A 279 1.95 47.64 -2.57
C GLY A 279 3.20 47.16 -1.83
N LEU A 280 3.50 45.85 -1.81
CA LEU A 280 4.68 45.26 -1.12
C LEU A 280 4.84 45.69 0.35
N GLY A 281 3.73 46.06 1.01
CA GLY A 281 3.75 46.48 2.40
C GLY A 281 3.93 45.30 3.35
N ILE A 282 4.57 45.55 4.50
CA ILE A 282 4.69 44.60 5.62
C ILE A 282 3.32 43.98 5.98
N ALA A 283 2.23 44.73 5.80
CA ALA A 283 0.87 44.25 6.02
C ALA A 283 0.49 43.03 5.15
N ALA A 284 0.83 43.02 3.86
CA ALA A 284 0.51 41.91 2.96
C ALA A 284 1.29 40.64 3.31
N LEU A 285 2.54 40.80 3.78
CA LEU A 285 3.34 39.68 4.29
C LEU A 285 2.75 39.10 5.58
N ILE A 286 2.27 39.96 6.49
CA ILE A 286 1.60 39.51 7.73
C ILE A 286 0.28 38.80 7.39
N GLU A 287 -0.51 39.31 6.47
CA GLU A 287 -1.76 38.68 6.03
C GLU A 287 -1.52 37.30 5.40
N LEU A 288 -0.51 37.18 4.53
CA LEU A 288 -0.08 35.89 3.99
C LEU A 288 0.38 34.95 5.10
N GLY A 289 1.19 35.44 6.05
CA GLY A 289 1.64 34.66 7.21
C GLY A 289 0.49 34.15 8.08
N LEU A 290 -0.52 34.98 8.34
CA LEU A 290 -1.73 34.59 9.07
C LEU A 290 -2.61 33.59 8.29
N ALA A 291 -2.66 33.72 6.96
CA ALA A 291 -3.34 32.73 6.11
C ALA A 291 -2.60 31.37 6.12
N ILE A 292 -1.27 31.36 6.07
CA ILE A 292 -0.45 30.14 6.23
C ILE A 292 -0.65 29.55 7.63
N LEU A 293 -0.68 30.38 8.67
CA LEU A 293 -0.98 29.95 10.04
C LEU A 293 -2.35 29.28 10.12
N THR A 294 -3.35 29.78 9.38
CA THR A 294 -4.68 29.15 9.30
C THR A 294 -4.61 27.73 8.73
N ILE A 295 -3.80 27.51 7.69
CA ILE A 295 -3.55 26.18 7.15
C ILE A 295 -2.87 25.29 8.20
N ILE A 296 -1.82 25.78 8.86
CA ILE A 296 -1.12 25.02 9.91
C ILE A 296 -2.09 24.62 11.03
N LEU A 297 -2.91 25.54 11.53
CA LEU A 297 -3.93 25.26 12.55
C LEU A 297 -4.96 24.22 12.08
N THR A 298 -5.37 24.28 10.81
CA THR A 298 -6.27 23.28 10.19
C THR A 298 -5.65 21.89 10.27
N TRP A 299 -4.39 21.74 9.84
CA TRP A 299 -3.67 20.47 9.88
C TRP A 299 -3.45 19.96 11.29
N THR A 300 -2.97 20.82 12.21
CA THR A 300 -2.69 20.44 13.59
C THR A 300 -3.95 19.97 14.29
N ILE A 301 -5.05 20.73 14.21
CA ILE A 301 -6.27 20.41 14.94
C ILE A 301 -6.97 19.18 14.33
N ALA A 302 -7.00 19.04 13.00
CA ALA A 302 -7.50 17.83 12.35
C ALA A 302 -6.72 16.57 12.77
N SER A 303 -5.39 16.67 12.78
CA SER A 303 -4.52 15.54 13.18
C SER A 303 -4.71 15.17 14.65
N VAL A 304 -4.85 16.16 15.54
CA VAL A 304 -5.13 15.93 16.97
C VAL A 304 -6.46 15.22 17.15
N HIS A 305 -7.54 15.65 16.49
CA HIS A 305 -8.85 15.01 16.60
C HIS A 305 -8.81 13.54 16.16
N VAL A 306 -8.18 13.27 15.03
CA VAL A 306 -8.02 11.90 14.51
C VAL A 306 -7.15 11.05 15.43
N PHE A 307 -6.05 11.61 15.94
CA PHE A 307 -5.16 10.89 16.86
C PHE A 307 -5.85 10.56 18.19
N LEU A 308 -6.68 11.48 18.71
CA LEU A 308 -7.51 11.22 19.89
C LEU A 308 -8.45 10.04 19.65
N VAL A 309 -9.14 9.98 18.50
CA VAL A 309 -9.97 8.83 18.16
C VAL A 309 -9.14 7.56 18.01
N ALA A 310 -7.96 7.63 17.39
CA ALA A 310 -7.08 6.47 17.25
C ALA A 310 -6.65 5.86 18.59
N VAL A 311 -6.47 6.69 19.62
CA VAL A 311 -6.12 6.29 20.98
C VAL A 311 -7.34 5.81 21.77
N ILE A 312 -8.49 6.46 21.63
CA ILE A 312 -9.72 6.13 22.35
C ILE A 312 -10.35 4.83 21.82
N LEU A 313 -10.32 4.62 20.51
CA LEU A 313 -11.04 3.54 19.83
C LEU A 313 -10.70 2.14 20.38
N PRO A 314 -9.42 1.76 20.60
CA PRO A 314 -9.08 0.46 21.20
C PRO A 314 -9.55 0.25 22.63
N HIS A 315 -9.87 1.31 23.37
CA HIS A 315 -10.38 1.23 24.74
C HIS A 315 -11.91 1.25 24.80
N ALA A 316 -12.56 1.87 23.81
CA ALA A 316 -14.01 1.97 23.73
C ALA A 316 -14.65 0.79 23.00
N SER A 317 -13.97 0.24 21.99
CA SER A 317 -14.43 -0.91 21.21
C SER A 317 -13.87 -2.21 21.78
N PRO A 318 -14.62 -3.32 21.74
CA PRO A 318 -14.11 -4.67 22.06
C PRO A 318 -12.88 -5.05 21.22
N PHE A 319 -12.79 -4.53 20.00
CA PHE A 319 -11.71 -4.80 19.06
C PHE A 319 -10.93 -3.53 18.71
N PRO A 320 -9.58 -3.54 18.69
CA PRO A 320 -8.78 -2.36 18.37
C PRO A 320 -8.99 -1.77 16.97
N ILE A 321 -9.37 -2.62 16.00
CA ILE A 321 -9.57 -2.25 14.60
C ILE A 321 -10.97 -2.66 14.10
N PRO A 322 -12.05 -2.02 14.61
CA PRO A 322 -13.42 -2.50 14.43
C PRO A 322 -13.99 -2.29 13.01
N TYR A 323 -13.27 -1.60 12.15
CA TYR A 323 -13.67 -1.28 10.77
C TYR A 323 -13.01 -2.20 9.73
N ILE A 324 -12.32 -3.27 10.15
CA ILE A 324 -11.54 -4.13 9.25
C ILE A 324 -12.41 -4.83 8.20
N THR A 325 -13.56 -5.38 8.60
CA THR A 325 -14.54 -5.99 7.69
C THR A 325 -15.30 -4.93 6.89
N HIS A 326 -15.62 -3.81 7.53
CA HIS A 326 -16.48 -2.76 7.01
C HIS A 326 -15.70 -1.44 6.91
N SER A 327 -14.83 -1.35 5.92
CA SER A 327 -13.89 -0.23 5.74
C SER A 327 -14.55 1.15 5.62
N TRP A 328 -15.82 1.22 5.20
CA TRP A 328 -16.58 2.47 5.13
C TRP A 328 -16.78 3.13 6.51
N LEU A 329 -16.73 2.37 7.61
CA LEU A 329 -16.77 2.91 8.98
C LEU A 329 -15.61 3.88 9.25
N ALA A 330 -14.46 3.72 8.56
CA ALA A 330 -13.33 4.63 8.67
C ALA A 330 -13.68 6.09 8.29
N VAL A 331 -14.69 6.29 7.43
CA VAL A 331 -15.20 7.63 7.10
C VAL A 331 -15.81 8.30 8.32
N GLY A 332 -16.67 7.58 9.06
CA GLY A 332 -17.29 8.10 10.28
C GLY A 332 -16.29 8.19 11.44
N LEU A 333 -15.41 7.21 11.59
CA LEU A 333 -14.44 7.15 12.69
C LEU A 333 -13.28 8.15 12.55
N PHE A 334 -12.78 8.39 11.34
CA PHE A 334 -11.60 9.26 11.13
C PHE A 334 -11.88 10.43 10.19
N GLY A 335 -12.69 10.23 9.14
CA GLY A 335 -13.04 11.30 8.21
C GLY A 335 -13.82 12.42 8.89
N VAL A 336 -14.84 12.08 9.68
CA VAL A 336 -15.65 13.08 10.39
C VAL A 336 -14.83 13.89 11.41
N PRO A 337 -14.06 13.27 12.33
CA PRO A 337 -13.16 14.02 13.23
C PRO A 337 -12.12 14.88 12.48
N ALA A 338 -11.57 14.39 11.37
CA ALA A 338 -10.65 15.19 10.54
C ALA A 338 -11.34 16.45 10.00
N VAL A 339 -12.55 16.32 9.45
CA VAL A 339 -13.32 17.46 8.92
C VAL A 339 -13.71 18.43 10.03
N MET A 340 -14.16 17.93 11.19
CA MET A 340 -14.47 18.76 12.35
C MET A 340 -13.25 19.54 12.82
N GLY A 341 -12.11 18.86 13.01
CA GLY A 341 -10.87 19.50 13.43
C GLY A 341 -10.37 20.52 12.39
N ALA A 342 -10.50 20.22 11.10
CA ALA A 342 -10.17 21.14 10.02
C ALA A 342 -11.05 22.40 10.06
N LEU A 343 -12.38 22.24 10.23
CA LEU A 343 -13.31 23.37 10.36
C LEU A 343 -13.01 24.25 11.58
N ILE A 344 -12.69 23.63 12.73
CA ILE A 344 -12.35 24.35 13.96
C ILE A 344 -11.04 25.12 13.77
N GLY A 345 -9.97 24.44 13.32
CA GLY A 345 -8.67 25.08 13.13
C GLY A 345 -8.70 26.19 12.08
N HIS A 346 -9.42 25.96 10.98
CA HIS A 346 -9.63 26.98 9.97
C HIS A 346 -10.43 28.18 10.52
N SER A 347 -11.45 27.94 11.35
CA SER A 347 -12.25 29.03 11.96
C SER A 347 -11.41 29.93 12.87
N LEU A 348 -10.50 29.34 13.65
CA LEU A 348 -9.62 30.06 14.56
C LEU A 348 -8.62 30.93 13.78
N GLY A 349 -7.93 30.35 12.79
CA GLY A 349 -6.99 31.10 11.96
C GLY A 349 -7.67 32.21 11.15
N ARG A 350 -8.85 31.92 10.57
CA ARG A 350 -9.65 32.92 9.86
C ARG A 350 -10.08 34.07 10.77
N ALA A 351 -10.44 33.79 12.03
CA ALA A 351 -10.79 34.84 12.98
C ALA A 351 -9.59 35.78 13.25
N LEU A 352 -8.40 35.23 13.47
CA LEU A 352 -7.17 36.01 13.66
C LEU A 352 -6.84 36.89 12.43
N LEU A 353 -6.94 36.31 11.23
CA LEU A 353 -6.73 37.04 9.98
C LEU A 353 -7.72 38.20 9.82
N LYS A 354 -9.00 37.96 10.07
CA LYS A 354 -10.04 39.01 10.00
C LYS A 354 -9.83 40.12 11.02
N LEU A 355 -9.45 39.77 12.26
CA LEU A 355 -9.16 40.74 13.31
C LEU A 355 -8.01 41.68 12.90
N TYR A 356 -6.95 41.13 12.29
CA TYR A 356 -5.84 41.92 11.79
C TYR A 356 -6.27 42.86 10.66
N ILE A 357 -6.99 42.33 9.66
CA ILE A 357 -7.46 43.11 8.49
C ILE A 357 -8.38 44.25 8.93
N ALA A 358 -9.36 43.98 9.81
CA ALA A 358 -10.29 44.99 10.31
C ALA A 358 -9.56 46.14 11.05
N LYS A 359 -8.59 45.80 11.91
CA LYS A 359 -7.82 46.78 12.69
C LYS A 359 -6.97 47.72 11.82
N ASN A 360 -6.49 47.24 10.67
CA ASN A 360 -5.65 48.04 9.77
C ASN A 360 -6.47 48.84 8.74
N LEU A 361 -7.66 48.37 8.34
CA LEU A 361 -8.59 49.14 7.51
C LEU A 361 -9.05 50.43 8.21
N ASP A 362 -9.31 50.37 9.52
CA ASP A 362 -9.73 51.54 10.32
C ASP A 362 -8.65 52.63 10.44
N LYS A 363 -7.38 52.33 10.14
CA LYS A 363 -6.27 53.30 10.19
C LYS A 363 -6.04 54.07 8.89
N GLY A 364 -6.59 53.61 7.76
CA GLY A 364 -6.24 54.10 6.42
C GLY A 364 -7.34 54.85 5.67
N SER A 365 -8.58 54.89 6.16
CA SER A 365 -9.71 55.49 5.43
C SER A 365 -10.30 56.72 6.14
N SER A 366 -10.19 57.89 5.50
CA SER A 366 -10.95 59.11 5.82
C SER A 366 -12.42 59.06 5.35
N THR A 367 -12.85 57.96 4.72
CA THR A 367 -14.22 57.77 4.21
C THR A 367 -14.99 56.74 5.04
N ARG A 368 -16.12 57.17 5.63
CA ARG A 368 -17.04 56.30 6.39
C ARG A 368 -17.79 55.37 5.44
N PHE A 369 -17.29 54.15 5.25
CA PHE A 369 -18.12 53.06 4.74
C PHE A 369 -19.21 52.69 5.76
N SER A 370 -20.38 52.22 5.31
CA SER A 370 -21.36 51.64 6.22
C SER A 370 -20.75 50.38 6.89
N LYS A 371 -21.10 50.11 8.16
CA LYS A 371 -20.57 48.97 8.93
C LYS A 371 -20.72 47.64 8.18
N GLU A 372 -21.83 47.48 7.45
CA GLU A 372 -22.13 46.27 6.68
C GLU A 372 -21.24 46.13 5.43
N LEU A 373 -20.91 47.24 4.75
CA LEU A 373 -20.03 47.22 3.59
C LEU A 373 -18.58 46.96 4.00
N SER A 374 -18.15 47.50 5.14
CA SER A 374 -16.83 47.24 5.73
C SER A 374 -16.65 45.77 6.12
N ALA A 375 -17.64 45.17 6.81
CA ALA A 375 -17.59 43.76 7.19
C ALA A 375 -17.51 42.81 5.96
N ARG A 376 -18.26 43.11 4.89
CA ARG A 376 -18.20 42.34 3.64
C ARG A 376 -16.84 42.45 2.94
N HIS A 377 -16.18 43.60 3.04
CA HIS A 377 -14.86 43.82 2.47
C HIS A 377 -13.79 43.00 3.20
N VAL A 378 -13.80 43.00 4.55
CA VAL A 378 -12.90 42.20 5.38
C VAL A 378 -13.03 40.70 5.07
N ASP A 379 -14.27 40.20 4.96
CA ASP A 379 -14.53 38.80 4.67
C ASP A 379 -13.97 38.36 3.31
N TRP A 380 -14.20 39.16 2.28
CA TRP A 380 -13.68 38.89 0.95
C TRP A 380 -12.15 38.98 0.89
N HIS A 381 -11.55 39.96 1.57
CA HIS A 381 -10.11 40.10 1.64
C HIS A 381 -9.43 38.91 2.34
N ALA A 382 -10.02 38.42 3.44
CA ALA A 382 -9.56 37.21 4.12
C ALA A 382 -9.69 35.96 3.23
N GLU A 383 -10.82 35.77 2.52
CA GLU A 383 -11.03 34.67 1.57
C GLU A 383 -9.94 34.67 0.47
N ARG A 384 -9.56 35.86 -0.03
CA ARG A 384 -8.51 36.02 -1.04
C ARG A 384 -7.16 35.49 -0.57
N TRP A 385 -6.76 35.80 0.67
CA TRP A 385 -5.49 35.33 1.24
C TRP A 385 -5.52 33.85 1.60
N LEU A 386 -6.64 33.34 2.11
CA LEU A 386 -6.81 31.91 2.40
C LEU A 386 -6.73 31.07 1.12
N PHE A 387 -7.30 31.55 0.02
CA PHE A 387 -7.17 30.89 -1.28
C PHE A 387 -5.71 30.80 -1.75
N LYS A 388 -4.96 31.91 -1.64
CA LYS A 388 -3.52 31.94 -1.96
C LYS A 388 -2.71 30.97 -1.09
N ALA A 389 -3.02 30.90 0.21
CA ALA A 389 -2.38 29.94 1.11
C ALA A 389 -2.71 28.48 0.72
N GLY A 390 -3.94 28.20 0.28
CA GLY A 390 -4.32 26.89 -0.26
C GLY A 390 -3.60 26.52 -1.55
N LEU A 391 -3.44 27.47 -2.47
CA LEU A 391 -2.61 27.29 -3.67
C LEU A 391 -1.15 27.01 -3.30
N LEU A 392 -0.60 27.78 -2.35
CA LEU A 392 0.77 27.58 -1.86
C LEU A 392 0.96 26.19 -1.22
N GLN A 393 -0.02 25.68 -0.45
CA GLN A 393 0.03 24.32 0.09
C GLN A 393 0.21 23.28 -1.02
N TRP A 394 -0.61 23.34 -2.07
CA TRP A 394 -0.49 22.39 -3.18
C TRP A 394 0.78 22.60 -4.00
N MET A 395 1.28 23.83 -4.13
CA MET A 395 2.60 24.09 -4.71
C MET A 395 3.72 23.46 -3.87
N VAL A 396 3.64 23.49 -2.53
CA VAL A 396 4.60 22.79 -1.67
C VAL A 396 4.53 21.28 -1.88
N VAL A 397 3.32 20.71 -1.96
CA VAL A 397 3.13 19.28 -2.26
C VAL A 397 3.72 18.91 -3.63
N LEU A 398 3.44 19.72 -4.66
CA LEU A 398 3.99 19.54 -6.00
C LEU A 398 5.53 19.64 -6.00
N GLY A 399 6.09 20.61 -5.29
CA GLY A 399 7.53 20.84 -5.17
C GLY A 399 8.24 19.68 -4.45
N LEU A 400 7.70 19.25 -3.30
CA LEU A 400 8.22 18.11 -2.55
C LEU A 400 8.14 16.82 -3.38
N GLY A 401 7.00 16.55 -4.00
CA GLY A 401 6.80 15.38 -4.86
C GLY A 401 7.76 15.38 -6.06
N THR A 402 7.98 16.54 -6.68
CA THR A 402 8.96 16.70 -7.77
C THR A 402 10.40 16.48 -7.27
N TRP A 403 10.74 16.98 -6.08
CA TRP A 403 12.07 16.84 -5.48
C TRP A 403 12.41 15.37 -5.16
N ILE A 404 11.46 14.62 -4.60
CA ILE A 404 11.62 13.17 -4.33
C ILE A 404 11.33 12.29 -5.56
N ARG A 405 11.05 12.90 -6.72
CA ARG A 405 10.70 12.21 -7.98
C ARG A 405 9.48 11.28 -7.89
N ALA A 406 8.50 11.60 -7.05
CA ALA A 406 7.25 10.85 -6.92
C ALA A 406 6.37 11.00 -8.17
N GLY A 407 6.02 9.89 -8.81
CA GLY A 407 5.19 9.88 -10.01
C GLY A 407 3.77 10.40 -9.77
N SER A 408 3.22 10.18 -8.58
CA SER A 408 1.89 10.62 -8.14
C SER A 408 1.75 12.15 -7.93
N SER A 409 2.83 12.91 -8.09
CA SER A 409 2.83 14.38 -7.98
C SER A 409 1.87 15.06 -8.97
N TYR A 410 1.46 14.38 -10.05
CA TYR A 410 0.45 14.86 -11.00
C TYR A 410 -0.89 15.19 -10.32
N ILE A 411 -1.22 14.54 -9.21
CA ILE A 411 -2.45 14.81 -8.45
C ILE A 411 -2.50 16.28 -8.02
N ALA A 412 -1.36 16.85 -7.62
CA ALA A 412 -1.28 18.25 -7.22
C ALA A 412 -1.59 19.21 -8.38
N LEU A 413 -1.31 18.84 -9.63
CA LEU A 413 -1.65 19.67 -10.79
C LEU A 413 -3.17 19.88 -10.92
N PHE A 414 -3.96 18.84 -10.66
CA PHE A 414 -5.43 18.92 -10.67
C PHE A 414 -5.99 19.75 -9.51
N TRP A 415 -5.21 19.96 -8.47
CA TRP A 415 -5.55 20.82 -7.34
C TRP A 415 -4.99 22.24 -7.44
N ILE A 416 -4.04 22.50 -8.34
CA ILE A 416 -3.49 23.83 -8.60
C ILE A 416 -4.18 24.46 -9.80
N ILE A 417 -4.16 23.79 -10.97
CA ILE A 417 -4.49 24.42 -12.25
C ILE A 417 -5.96 24.86 -12.31
N PRO A 418 -6.97 23.98 -12.11
CA PRO A 418 -8.36 24.41 -12.21
C PRO A 418 -8.72 25.49 -11.17
N PRO A 419 -8.36 25.37 -9.87
CA PRO A 419 -8.61 26.43 -8.91
C PRO A 419 -7.91 27.76 -9.26
N ALA A 420 -6.64 27.71 -9.70
CA ALA A 420 -5.91 28.92 -10.09
C ALA A 420 -6.52 29.64 -11.29
N VAL A 421 -7.00 28.91 -12.30
CA VAL A 421 -7.71 29.48 -13.46
C VAL A 421 -9.00 30.16 -13.01
N VAL A 422 -9.80 29.50 -12.17
CA VAL A 422 -11.04 30.10 -11.64
C VAL A 422 -10.74 31.34 -10.81
N TYR A 423 -9.70 31.31 -9.99
CA TYR A 423 -9.29 32.47 -9.21
C TYR A 423 -8.78 33.62 -10.08
N GLY A 424 -7.99 33.36 -11.12
CA GLY A 424 -7.54 34.37 -12.08
C GLY A 424 -8.70 35.03 -12.82
N LEU A 425 -9.70 34.24 -13.25
CA LEU A 425 -10.95 34.76 -13.83
C LEU A 425 -11.73 35.61 -12.83
N MET A 426 -11.72 35.23 -11.54
CA MET A 426 -12.32 36.03 -10.49
C MET A 426 -11.59 37.37 -10.33
N GLU A 427 -10.26 37.40 -10.27
CA GLU A 427 -9.51 38.65 -10.11
C GLU A 427 -9.63 39.60 -11.32
N ALA A 428 -9.66 39.07 -12.54
CA ALA A 428 -9.70 39.88 -13.77
C ALA A 428 -11.07 40.54 -14.07
N GLN A 429 -12.17 40.07 -13.47
CA GLN A 429 -13.53 40.47 -13.87
C GLN A 429 -14.27 41.41 -12.89
N PHE A 430 -13.59 42.05 -11.95
CA PHE A 430 -14.27 42.96 -11.00
C PHE A 430 -14.60 44.34 -11.58
N SER A 431 -15.62 44.35 -12.43
CA SER A 431 -16.61 45.43 -12.55
C SER A 431 -17.80 45.13 -11.62
N PRO A 432 -18.49 46.12 -11.00
CA PRO A 432 -19.25 45.97 -9.76
C PRO A 432 -20.61 45.22 -9.82
N LYS A 433 -20.91 44.43 -10.86
CA LYS A 433 -22.27 43.88 -11.07
C LYS A 433 -22.52 42.58 -10.29
N GLN A 434 -23.63 42.54 -9.54
CA GLN A 434 -24.02 41.47 -8.59
C GLN A 434 -24.35 40.10 -9.23
N ASN A 435 -24.70 40.04 -10.52
CA ASN A 435 -25.10 38.78 -11.20
C ASN A 435 -23.96 37.77 -11.41
N LEU A 436 -22.69 38.15 -11.21
CA LEU A 436 -21.55 37.24 -11.35
C LEU A 436 -21.28 36.35 -10.13
N ARG A 437 -21.89 36.60 -8.96
CA ARG A 437 -21.58 35.86 -7.72
C ARG A 437 -22.08 34.42 -7.69
N ALA A 438 -23.21 34.13 -8.33
CA ALA A 438 -23.73 32.77 -8.43
C ALA A 438 -22.86 31.92 -9.37
N LEU A 439 -22.43 32.51 -10.49
CA LEU A 439 -21.52 31.91 -11.45
C LEU A 439 -20.15 31.59 -10.83
N GLN A 440 -19.60 32.51 -10.03
CA GLN A 440 -18.32 32.34 -9.30
C GLN A 440 -18.32 31.15 -8.33
N ARG A 441 -19.43 30.91 -7.63
CA ARG A 441 -19.56 29.75 -6.71
C ARG A 441 -19.67 28.45 -7.49
N ALA A 442 -20.46 28.42 -8.56
CA ALA A 442 -20.57 27.27 -9.42
C ALA A 442 -19.22 26.92 -10.08
N THR A 443 -18.45 27.91 -10.55
CA THR A 443 -17.14 27.69 -11.16
C THR A 443 -16.11 27.16 -10.16
N LEU A 444 -16.15 27.59 -8.90
CA LEU A 444 -15.26 27.04 -7.87
C LEU A 444 -15.58 25.56 -7.58
N TRP A 445 -16.86 25.22 -7.41
CA TRP A 445 -17.27 23.81 -7.24
C TRP A 445 -16.85 22.97 -8.43
N LEU A 446 -17.09 23.45 -9.65
CA LEU A 446 -16.65 22.78 -10.88
C LEU A 446 -15.12 22.61 -10.94
N SER A 447 -14.35 23.57 -10.44
CA SER A 447 -12.88 23.50 -10.41
C SER A 447 -12.34 22.40 -9.50
N MET A 448 -13.06 22.06 -8.42
CA MET A 448 -12.65 21.02 -7.49
C MET A 448 -13.03 19.62 -7.95
N ILE A 449 -14.04 19.47 -8.82
CA ILE A 449 -14.50 18.17 -9.32
C ILE A 449 -13.33 17.40 -9.95
N ALA A 450 -12.50 18.07 -10.75
CA ALA A 450 -11.35 17.43 -11.40
C ALA A 450 -10.36 16.87 -10.37
N GLY A 451 -9.99 17.67 -9.36
CA GLY A 451 -9.12 17.24 -8.26
C GLY A 451 -9.71 16.06 -7.47
N VAL A 452 -11.00 16.11 -7.14
CA VAL A 452 -11.68 15.03 -6.41
C VAL A 452 -11.74 13.75 -7.24
N VAL A 453 -12.17 13.83 -8.50
CA VAL A 453 -12.31 12.66 -9.39
C VAL A 453 -10.97 11.94 -9.57
N VAL A 454 -9.88 12.70 -9.73
CA VAL A 454 -8.54 12.12 -9.94
C VAL A 454 -7.95 11.56 -8.64
N SER A 455 -8.18 12.20 -7.50
CA SER A 455 -7.54 11.82 -6.23
C SER A 455 -8.33 10.82 -5.38
N ALA A 456 -9.66 10.75 -5.51
CA ALA A 456 -10.49 9.95 -4.61
C ALA A 456 -10.26 8.44 -4.79
N VAL A 457 -10.25 7.94 -6.03
CA VAL A 457 -10.11 6.49 -6.29
C VAL A 457 -8.76 5.94 -5.78
N PRO A 458 -7.60 6.56 -6.08
CA PRO A 458 -6.32 6.09 -5.56
C PRO A 458 -6.27 6.10 -4.02
N VAL A 459 -6.80 7.15 -3.38
CA VAL A 459 -6.81 7.26 -1.91
C VAL A 459 -7.74 6.22 -1.27
N ILE A 460 -8.93 6.00 -1.82
CA ILE A 460 -9.85 4.96 -1.33
C ILE A 460 -9.20 3.57 -1.42
N ARG A 461 -8.53 3.26 -2.54
CA ARG A 461 -7.81 2.00 -2.71
C ARG A 461 -6.66 1.87 -1.72
N LEU A 462 -5.86 2.93 -1.54
CA LEU A 462 -4.75 2.93 -0.58
C LEU A 462 -5.25 2.73 0.85
N SER A 463 -6.33 3.42 1.25
CA SER A 463 -6.98 3.19 2.55
C SER A 463 -7.47 1.76 2.69
N GLY A 464 -8.11 1.19 1.66
CA GLY A 464 -8.54 -0.21 1.67
C GLY A 464 -7.40 -1.21 1.86
N VAL A 465 -6.28 -1.01 1.17
CA VAL A 465 -5.07 -1.85 1.29
C VAL A 465 -4.47 -1.72 2.70
N LEU A 466 -4.38 -0.50 3.24
CA LEU A 466 -3.90 -0.29 4.61
C LEU A 466 -4.79 -1.00 5.63
N ILE A 467 -6.12 -0.85 5.52
CA ILE A 467 -7.09 -1.51 6.41
C ILE A 467 -6.98 -3.03 6.30
N GLY A 468 -6.89 -3.59 5.10
CA GLY A 468 -6.70 -5.02 4.89
C GLY A 468 -5.42 -5.55 5.54
N ASN A 469 -4.32 -4.80 5.41
CA ASN A 469 -3.04 -5.13 6.06
C ASN A 469 -3.12 -5.08 7.59
N LEU A 470 -4.07 -4.34 8.19
CA LEU A 470 -4.28 -4.35 9.65
C LEU A 470 -4.62 -5.74 10.19
N ALA A 471 -5.17 -6.64 9.37
CA ALA A 471 -5.48 -8.01 9.77
C ALA A 471 -4.23 -8.78 10.22
N ARG A 472 -3.07 -8.46 9.63
CA ARG A 472 -1.77 -9.15 9.82
C ARG A 472 -0.64 -8.16 10.13
N PHE A 473 -0.98 -7.03 10.74
CA PHE A 473 -0.04 -5.93 10.95
C PHE A 473 1.02 -6.24 12.00
N ASP A 474 0.65 -6.96 13.05
CA ASP A 474 1.56 -7.30 14.14
C ASP A 474 2.36 -8.56 13.83
N ARG A 475 3.53 -8.38 13.20
CA ARG A 475 4.46 -9.49 12.91
C ARG A 475 5.03 -10.15 14.16
N ASN A 476 5.02 -9.45 15.30
CA ASN A 476 5.49 -9.94 16.60
C ASN A 476 4.35 -9.77 17.61
N PRO A 477 3.36 -10.67 17.63
CA PRO A 477 2.09 -10.50 18.33
C PRO A 477 2.21 -9.88 19.73
N GLY A 478 1.53 -8.75 19.94
CA GLY A 478 1.55 -7.97 21.18
C GLY A 478 2.67 -6.92 21.25
N SER A 479 3.49 -6.76 20.22
CA SER A 479 4.61 -5.80 20.21
C SER A 479 4.19 -4.39 19.81
N VAL A 480 3.13 -4.28 18.99
CA VAL A 480 2.69 -3.01 18.40
C VAL A 480 1.62 -2.36 19.29
N PRO A 481 1.71 -1.05 19.59
CA PRO A 481 0.65 -0.34 20.30
C PRO A 481 -0.69 -0.44 19.57
N LEU A 482 -1.78 -0.67 20.31
CA LEU A 482 -3.11 -0.92 19.74
C LEU A 482 -3.66 0.24 18.89
N TRP A 483 -3.23 1.47 19.16
CA TRP A 483 -3.64 2.66 18.42
C TRP A 483 -2.89 2.86 17.11
N THR A 484 -1.77 2.15 16.86
CA THR A 484 -0.90 2.41 15.71
C THR A 484 -1.61 2.21 14.37
N GLY A 485 -2.37 1.12 14.20
CA GLY A 485 -3.13 0.88 12.96
C GLY A 485 -4.20 1.95 12.70
N ASN A 486 -4.85 2.42 13.77
CA ASN A 486 -5.82 3.51 13.72
C ASN A 486 -5.17 4.85 13.38
N ALA A 487 -4.00 5.15 13.95
CA ALA A 487 -3.28 6.38 13.66
C ALA A 487 -2.75 6.43 12.23
N LEU A 488 -2.32 5.29 11.66
CA LEU A 488 -1.92 5.20 10.25
C LEU A 488 -3.10 5.44 9.31
N THR A 489 -4.20 4.71 9.51
CA THR A 489 -5.40 4.83 8.68
C THR A 489 -6.02 6.22 8.80
N GLY A 490 -6.19 6.70 10.03
CA GLY A 490 -6.72 8.03 10.31
C GLY A 490 -5.80 9.13 9.80
N GLY A 491 -4.48 9.00 9.96
CA GLY A 491 -3.51 9.97 9.48
C GLY A 491 -3.58 10.17 7.97
N LEU A 492 -3.68 9.08 7.20
CA LEU A 492 -3.89 9.16 5.74
C LEU A 492 -5.19 9.91 5.40
N ILE A 493 -6.28 9.60 6.10
CA ILE A 493 -7.58 10.27 5.89
C ILE A 493 -7.48 11.76 6.25
N ALA A 494 -6.82 12.12 7.35
CA ALA A 494 -6.62 13.50 7.79
C ALA A 494 -5.80 14.31 6.76
N VAL A 495 -4.71 13.73 6.26
CA VAL A 495 -3.89 14.30 5.17
C VAL A 495 -4.77 14.60 3.96
N TYR A 496 -5.56 13.62 3.51
CA TYR A 496 -6.44 13.80 2.35
C TYR A 496 -7.50 14.89 2.59
N VAL A 497 -8.13 14.92 3.75
CA VAL A 497 -9.14 15.93 4.13
C VAL A 497 -8.52 17.33 4.14
N CYS A 498 -7.39 17.53 4.81
CA CYS A 498 -6.73 18.84 4.89
C CYS A 498 -6.23 19.33 3.52
N LEU A 499 -5.75 18.42 2.68
CA LEU A 499 -5.32 18.74 1.32
C LEU A 499 -6.49 19.18 0.43
N THR A 500 -7.59 18.43 0.45
CA THR A 500 -8.69 18.61 -0.51
C THR A 500 -9.71 19.67 -0.09
N LEU A 501 -9.95 19.86 1.21
CA LEU A 501 -10.93 20.85 1.69
C LEU A 501 -10.41 22.28 1.74
N VAL A 502 -9.12 22.50 1.45
CA VAL A 502 -8.47 23.82 1.60
C VAL A 502 -9.19 24.95 0.85
N TYR A 503 -9.83 24.65 -0.28
CA TYR A 503 -10.60 25.63 -1.06
C TYR A 503 -12.07 25.77 -0.63
N LEU A 504 -12.62 24.82 0.14
CA LEU A 504 -14.01 24.82 0.60
C LEU A 504 -14.17 25.41 2.01
N LEU A 505 -13.18 25.23 2.87
CA LEU A 505 -13.21 25.71 4.25
C LEU A 505 -13.51 27.21 4.36
N PRO A 506 -12.97 28.11 3.52
CA PRO A 506 -13.34 29.53 3.54
C PRO A 506 -14.84 29.79 3.38
N PHE A 507 -15.52 28.97 2.56
CA PHE A 507 -16.95 29.12 2.25
C PHE A 507 -17.86 28.49 3.30
N ALA A 508 -17.42 27.43 3.98
CA ALA A 508 -18.19 26.74 5.01
C ALA A 508 -18.66 27.69 6.13
N HIS A 509 -17.86 28.72 6.44
CA HIS A 509 -18.17 29.69 7.49
C HIS A 509 -19.09 30.84 7.06
N ARG A 510 -19.34 31.02 5.76
CA ARG A 510 -20.16 32.13 5.23
C ARG A 510 -21.66 31.85 5.30
N SER A 511 -22.04 30.58 5.40
CA SER A 511 -23.43 30.14 5.46
C SER A 511 -24.11 30.48 6.80
N GLY A 512 -23.36 30.87 7.83
CA GLY A 512 -23.88 31.01 9.21
C GLY A 512 -24.28 29.68 9.85
N GLY A 513 -24.18 28.56 9.13
CA GLY A 513 -24.62 27.23 9.54
C GLY A 513 -23.52 26.35 10.15
N LEU A 514 -22.37 26.92 10.53
CA LEU A 514 -21.23 26.14 11.05
C LEU A 514 -21.63 25.27 12.25
N GLY A 515 -22.43 25.80 13.18
CA GLY A 515 -22.92 25.05 14.33
C GLY A 515 -23.76 23.83 13.92
N TRP A 516 -24.65 23.99 12.93
CA TRP A 516 -25.45 22.89 12.37
C TRP A 516 -24.60 21.85 11.65
N ILE A 517 -23.59 22.28 10.88
CA ILE A 517 -22.65 21.37 10.21
C ILE A 517 -21.87 20.56 11.24
N LEU A 518 -21.32 21.21 12.28
CA LEU A 518 -20.61 20.53 13.34
C LEU A 518 -21.51 19.57 14.14
N ALA A 519 -22.77 19.95 14.40
CA ALA A 519 -23.74 19.08 15.06
C ALA A 519 -24.10 17.86 14.20
N ALA A 520 -24.29 18.03 12.89
CA ALA A 520 -24.55 16.94 11.96
C ALA A 520 -23.35 15.99 11.86
N LEU A 521 -22.13 16.53 11.73
CA LEU A 521 -20.90 15.75 11.74
C LEU A 521 -20.75 14.98 13.05
N MET A 522 -20.93 15.64 14.20
CA MET A 522 -20.86 14.98 15.50
C MET A 522 -21.90 13.86 15.63
N SER A 523 -23.11 14.06 15.08
CA SER A 523 -24.14 13.02 15.07
C SER A 523 -23.69 11.79 14.28
N VAL A 524 -23.09 11.97 13.10
CA VAL A 524 -22.53 10.87 12.30
C VAL A 524 -21.41 10.16 13.06
N PHE A 525 -20.51 10.90 13.71
CA PHE A 525 -19.44 10.32 14.52
C PHE A 525 -20.00 9.49 15.68
N VAL A 526 -20.95 10.03 16.46
CA VAL A 526 -21.58 9.34 17.59
C VAL A 526 -22.31 8.08 17.13
N VAL A 527 -23.06 8.15 16.02
CA VAL A 527 -23.73 6.98 15.45
C VAL A 527 -22.70 5.93 15.04
N THR A 528 -21.64 6.31 14.33
CA THR A 528 -20.58 5.38 13.89
C THR A 528 -19.87 4.75 15.09
N MET A 529 -19.54 5.54 16.10
CA MET A 529 -18.93 5.05 17.34
C MET A 529 -19.88 4.10 18.09
N GLY A 530 -21.17 4.42 18.14
CA GLY A 530 -22.20 3.56 18.72
C GLY A 530 -22.31 2.22 18.01
N LEU A 531 -22.32 2.20 16.67
CA LEU A 531 -22.36 0.96 15.87
C LEU A 531 -21.17 0.04 16.17
N VAL A 532 -19.99 0.64 16.35
CA VAL A 532 -18.75 -0.07 16.67
C VAL A 532 -18.73 -0.57 18.11
N ILE A 533 -19.10 0.26 19.09
CA ILE A 533 -19.09 -0.14 20.51
C ILE A 533 -20.11 -1.26 20.76
N THR A 534 -21.30 -1.14 20.16
CA THR A 534 -22.40 -2.10 20.33
C THR A 534 -22.26 -3.37 19.47
N GLN A 535 -21.27 -3.42 18.58
CA GLN A 535 -21.05 -4.52 17.63
C GLN A 535 -22.28 -4.83 16.73
N VAL A 536 -23.15 -3.84 16.50
CA VAL A 536 -24.23 -3.95 15.49
C VAL A 536 -23.64 -4.20 14.10
N VAL A 537 -22.50 -3.57 13.83
CA VAL A 537 -21.65 -3.86 12.68
C VAL A 537 -20.38 -4.50 13.23
N PRO A 538 -20.28 -5.84 13.25
CA PRO A 538 -19.20 -6.52 13.95
C PRO A 538 -17.87 -6.31 13.23
N ALA A 539 -16.79 -6.27 14.01
CA ALA A 539 -15.44 -6.14 13.47
C ALA A 539 -15.04 -7.33 12.59
N PHE A 540 -15.52 -8.53 12.93
CA PHE A 540 -15.22 -9.79 12.27
C PHE A 540 -16.52 -10.51 11.91
N ASN A 541 -16.49 -11.31 10.85
CA ASN A 541 -17.59 -12.18 10.43
C ASN A 541 -17.04 -13.49 9.86
N ASP A 542 -17.91 -14.34 9.30
CA ASP A 542 -17.52 -15.64 8.76
C ASP A 542 -16.48 -15.54 7.62
N HIS A 543 -16.46 -14.40 6.91
CA HIS A 543 -15.54 -14.14 5.81
C HIS A 543 -14.22 -13.55 6.29
N VAL A 544 -14.27 -12.53 7.15
CA VAL A 544 -13.11 -11.81 7.69
C VAL A 544 -12.93 -12.21 9.15
N GLY A 545 -12.06 -13.19 9.36
CA GLY A 545 -11.71 -13.69 10.69
C GLY A 545 -10.44 -13.05 11.23
N ARG A 546 -10.19 -13.29 12.53
CA ARG A 546 -8.94 -12.91 13.17
C ARG A 546 -7.78 -13.78 12.68
N ALA A 547 -6.64 -13.17 12.38
CA ALA A 547 -5.47 -13.88 11.86
C ALA A 547 -4.70 -14.58 13.00
N LEU A 548 -5.20 -15.74 13.43
CA LEU A 548 -4.64 -16.54 14.51
C LEU A 548 -3.52 -17.47 14.02
N ASN A 549 -2.43 -17.52 14.78
CA ASN A 549 -1.35 -18.47 14.63
C ASN A 549 -1.46 -19.51 15.76
N VAL A 550 -1.62 -20.78 15.38
CA VAL A 550 -1.63 -21.91 16.31
C VAL A 550 -0.39 -22.75 16.04
N VAL A 551 0.48 -22.86 17.04
CA VAL A 551 1.77 -23.54 16.93
C VAL A 551 1.85 -24.63 17.99
N HIS A 552 2.08 -25.87 17.56
CA HIS A 552 2.50 -26.94 18.47
C HIS A 552 4.01 -26.84 18.69
N VAL A 553 4.41 -26.65 19.94
CA VAL A 553 5.80 -26.50 20.36
C VAL A 553 6.23 -27.78 21.07
N VAL A 554 7.30 -28.38 20.57
CA VAL A 554 7.97 -29.53 21.17
C VAL A 554 9.35 -29.09 21.62
N ASP A 555 9.58 -29.07 22.93
CA ASP A 555 10.87 -28.71 23.51
C ASP A 555 11.72 -29.96 23.72
N THR A 556 12.85 -30.03 23.03
CA THR A 556 13.77 -31.16 23.03
C THR A 556 15.02 -30.95 23.89
N VAL A 557 15.15 -29.83 24.62
CA VAL A 557 16.40 -29.44 25.30
C VAL A 557 16.88 -30.47 26.35
N ASN A 558 15.98 -31.21 26.99
CA ASN A 558 16.30 -32.14 28.09
C ASN A 558 15.94 -33.61 27.83
N VAL A 559 15.72 -34.01 26.58
CA VAL A 559 15.24 -35.37 26.26
C VAL A 559 16.32 -36.44 26.46
N ASP A 560 17.59 -36.09 26.25
CA ASP A 560 18.71 -37.05 26.26
C ASP A 560 19.22 -37.44 27.66
N SER A 561 18.79 -36.75 28.72
CA SER A 561 19.37 -36.93 30.07
C SER A 561 18.60 -37.89 30.98
N VAL A 562 17.30 -38.14 30.76
CA VAL A 562 16.47 -38.94 31.71
C VAL A 562 15.33 -39.73 31.03
N GLY A 563 15.46 -40.20 29.78
CA GLY A 563 14.43 -41.06 29.16
C GLY A 563 12.98 -40.51 29.20
N GLY A 564 12.84 -39.19 29.35
CA GLY A 564 11.57 -38.49 29.54
C GLY A 564 11.00 -38.03 28.20
N PHE A 565 9.67 -37.90 28.13
CA PHE A 565 9.02 -37.33 26.95
C PHE A 565 9.36 -35.82 26.85
N PRO A 566 9.54 -35.28 25.63
CA PRO A 566 9.73 -33.85 25.43
C PRO A 566 8.53 -33.09 26.00
N SER A 567 8.77 -31.92 26.59
CA SER A 567 7.66 -31.07 27.03
C SER A 567 6.94 -30.51 25.80
N GLN A 568 5.60 -30.54 25.83
CA GLN A 568 4.77 -30.18 24.70
C GLN A 568 3.76 -29.12 25.09
N LYS A 569 3.61 -28.10 24.24
CA LYS A 569 2.61 -27.06 24.46
C LYS A 569 2.01 -26.59 23.15
N ILE A 570 0.75 -26.17 23.19
CA ILE A 570 0.11 -25.42 22.11
C ILE A 570 0.23 -23.94 22.46
N SER A 571 0.80 -23.17 21.56
CA SER A 571 0.87 -21.71 21.63
C SER A 571 -0.11 -21.10 20.64
N ILE A 572 -0.93 -20.16 21.10
CA ILE A 572 -1.85 -19.38 20.28
C ILE A 572 -1.48 -17.90 20.39
N SER A 573 -1.38 -17.25 19.25
CA SER A 573 -1.21 -15.79 19.13
C SER A 573 -2.00 -15.28 17.92
N ALA A 574 -2.11 -13.97 17.71
CA ALA A 574 -2.59 -13.44 16.43
C ALA A 574 -1.73 -12.31 15.91
N GLY A 575 -1.65 -12.26 14.58
CA GLY A 575 -1.10 -11.11 13.87
C GLY A 575 -2.04 -9.90 13.83
N THR A 576 -3.30 -10.06 14.24
CA THR A 576 -4.27 -8.97 14.32
C THR A 576 -4.09 -8.20 15.64
N PRO A 577 -3.94 -6.86 15.62
CA PRO A 577 -3.77 -6.05 16.83
C PRO A 577 -4.85 -6.30 17.90
N GLY A 578 -4.42 -6.47 19.16
CA GLY A 578 -5.29 -6.72 20.32
C GLY A 578 -5.01 -8.05 21.02
N GLY A 579 -5.51 -8.20 22.25
CA GLY A 579 -5.51 -9.49 22.96
C GLY A 579 -6.68 -10.39 22.53
N PHE A 580 -6.59 -11.69 22.79
CA PHE A 580 -7.59 -12.72 22.43
C PHE A 580 -8.52 -13.10 23.58
N GLU A 581 -8.50 -12.32 24.67
CA GLU A 581 -9.15 -12.69 25.94
C GLU A 581 -10.66 -12.93 25.77
N GLN A 582 -11.34 -12.12 24.95
CA GLN A 582 -12.76 -12.32 24.67
C GLN A 582 -13.03 -13.62 23.91
N GLU A 583 -12.21 -13.95 22.91
CA GLU A 583 -12.35 -15.19 22.16
C GLU A 583 -11.95 -16.41 22.99
N LEU A 584 -10.97 -16.28 23.88
CA LEU A 584 -10.59 -17.33 24.82
C LEU A 584 -11.69 -17.63 25.83
N ASN A 585 -12.52 -16.65 26.19
CA ASN A 585 -13.71 -16.91 27.00
C ASN A 585 -14.69 -17.88 26.30
N SER A 586 -14.70 -17.95 24.96
CA SER A 586 -15.49 -18.96 24.24
C SER A 586 -14.86 -20.36 24.30
N LEU A 587 -13.56 -20.45 24.62
CA LEU A 587 -12.81 -21.69 24.79
C LEU A 587 -12.75 -22.13 26.27
N GLN A 588 -13.66 -21.65 27.14
CA GLN A 588 -13.68 -21.80 28.61
C GLN A 588 -13.55 -23.22 29.20
N GLY A 589 -13.46 -24.28 28.38
CA GLY A 589 -13.11 -25.65 28.80
C GLY A 589 -11.66 -26.07 28.53
N GLU A 590 -10.86 -25.21 27.89
CA GLU A 590 -9.49 -25.49 27.51
C GLU A 590 -8.53 -24.68 28.41
N ASN A 591 -7.73 -25.36 29.25
CA ASN A 591 -6.79 -24.77 30.21
C ASN A 591 -5.63 -23.99 29.55
N PHE A 592 -5.91 -22.85 28.90
CA PHE A 592 -4.92 -21.93 28.36
C PHE A 592 -4.45 -20.92 29.42
N THR A 593 -3.14 -20.66 29.44
CA THR A 593 -2.49 -19.65 30.29
C THR A 593 -1.97 -18.52 29.41
N CYS A 594 -2.45 -17.29 29.65
CA CYS A 594 -2.13 -16.12 28.82
C CYS A 594 -1.12 -15.18 29.48
N GLY A 595 -0.47 -14.34 28.66
CA GLY A 595 0.43 -13.28 29.13
C GLY A 595 1.90 -13.69 29.24
N LYS A 596 2.27 -14.88 28.75
CA LYS A 596 3.66 -15.28 28.62
C LYS A 596 4.23 -14.84 27.28
N SER A 597 5.44 -14.29 27.32
CA SER A 597 6.23 -14.07 26.12
C SER A 597 6.89 -15.37 25.66
N ILE A 598 6.90 -15.62 24.36
CA ILE A 598 7.54 -16.76 23.72
C ILE A 598 8.48 -16.25 22.63
N ASP A 599 9.74 -16.67 22.70
CA ASP A 599 10.72 -16.41 21.66
C ASP A 599 10.78 -17.61 20.73
N PHE A 600 10.11 -17.52 19.58
CA PHE A 600 10.39 -18.42 18.46
C PHE A 600 11.60 -17.82 17.75
N VAL A 601 12.64 -18.62 17.46
CA VAL A 601 13.85 -18.15 16.76
C VAL A 601 13.53 -17.32 15.48
N SER A 602 12.37 -17.55 14.87
CA SER A 602 11.84 -16.79 13.73
C SER A 602 11.07 -15.49 14.07
N HIS A 603 10.40 -15.42 15.23
CA HIS A 603 9.58 -14.27 15.65
C HIS A 603 9.30 -14.27 17.16
N TYR A 604 9.04 -13.09 17.71
CA TYR A 604 8.74 -12.95 19.13
C TYR A 604 7.24 -12.77 19.35
N VAL A 605 6.66 -13.58 20.23
CA VAL A 605 5.27 -13.43 20.70
C VAL A 605 5.33 -12.79 22.07
N LYS A 606 4.96 -11.52 22.18
CA LYS A 606 4.92 -10.79 23.46
C LYS A 606 3.64 -11.04 24.23
N SER A 607 2.54 -11.23 23.52
CA SER A 607 1.23 -11.53 24.10
C SER A 607 0.60 -12.70 23.37
N GLY A 608 0.63 -13.87 24.00
CA GLY A 608 0.03 -15.11 23.52
C GLY A 608 -0.49 -15.96 24.69
N CYS A 609 -1.11 -17.08 24.35
CA CYS A 609 -1.66 -18.03 25.31
C CYS A 609 -1.15 -19.43 25.03
N GLU A 610 -0.84 -20.17 26.09
CA GLU A 610 -0.26 -21.50 26.02
C GLU A 610 -1.08 -22.53 26.79
N LYS A 611 -1.24 -23.71 26.22
CA LYS A 611 -1.77 -24.89 26.91
C LYS A 611 -0.71 -25.99 26.91
N GLN A 612 -0.34 -26.46 28.09
CA GLN A 612 0.52 -27.64 28.22
C GLN A 612 -0.25 -28.89 27.80
N LEU A 613 0.39 -29.76 27.04
CA LEU A 613 -0.15 -31.05 26.64
C LEU A 613 0.39 -32.13 27.58
N GLU A 614 -0.50 -32.99 28.07
CA GLU A 614 -0.10 -34.19 28.80
C GLU A 614 0.63 -35.17 27.85
N ASN A 615 1.39 -36.13 28.40
CA ASN A 615 2.27 -37.05 27.67
C ASN A 615 1.52 -37.97 26.68
N ASP A 616 1.05 -37.41 25.58
CA ASP A 616 0.30 -38.11 24.56
C ASP A 616 1.26 -38.56 23.45
N LYS A 617 1.62 -39.85 23.49
CA LYS A 617 2.49 -40.50 22.49
C LYS A 617 1.91 -40.43 21.08
N PHE A 618 0.59 -40.25 20.93
CA PHE A 618 -0.07 -40.24 19.64
C PHE A 618 0.36 -39.04 18.78
N ILE A 619 0.60 -37.87 19.39
CA ILE A 619 0.89 -36.62 18.70
C ILE A 619 2.31 -36.61 18.08
N LEU A 620 3.25 -37.39 18.62
CA LEU A 620 4.65 -37.44 18.16
C LEU A 620 4.88 -38.32 16.92
N LYS A 621 3.90 -39.13 16.50
CA LYS A 621 4.09 -40.08 15.39
C LYS A 621 4.16 -39.34 14.05
N GLY A 622 5.36 -39.32 13.45
CA GLY A 622 5.62 -38.66 12.16
C GLY A 622 5.98 -37.18 12.27
N GLN A 623 6.24 -36.65 13.47
CA GLN A 623 6.73 -35.28 13.61
C GLN A 623 8.21 -35.14 13.22
N PRO A 624 8.65 -33.92 12.87
CA PRO A 624 10.06 -33.67 12.66
C PRO A 624 10.87 -33.88 13.93
N MET A 625 12.04 -34.52 13.82
CA MET A 625 12.96 -34.73 14.94
C MET A 625 14.32 -34.16 14.63
N LEU A 626 14.93 -33.52 15.63
CA LEU A 626 16.26 -32.93 15.56
C LEU A 626 17.17 -33.66 16.55
N ASN A 627 18.11 -34.45 16.06
CA ASN A 627 19.01 -35.27 16.88
C ASN A 627 20.45 -34.75 16.76
N ILE A 628 21.12 -34.56 17.89
CA ILE A 628 22.54 -34.19 17.91
C ILE A 628 23.36 -35.47 17.67
N GLU A 629 24.10 -35.53 16.57
CA GLU A 629 24.96 -36.68 16.26
C GLU A 629 26.35 -36.54 16.89
N LYS A 630 26.90 -35.32 16.84
CA LYS A 630 28.24 -35.01 17.33
C LYS A 630 28.22 -33.60 17.87
N ASP A 631 28.88 -33.40 19.00
CA ASP A 631 29.10 -32.07 19.54
C ASP A 631 30.50 -32.02 20.15
N LYS A 632 31.40 -31.27 19.51
CA LYS A 632 32.83 -31.26 19.87
C LYS A 632 33.39 -29.86 19.82
N VAL A 633 34.25 -29.52 20.77
CA VAL A 633 35.09 -28.32 20.70
C VAL A 633 36.38 -28.67 19.96
N ASN A 634 36.68 -27.95 18.88
CA ASN A 634 37.90 -28.17 18.11
C ASN A 634 39.13 -27.59 18.85
N LYS A 635 40.34 -27.89 18.36
CA LYS A 635 41.60 -27.43 18.97
C LYS A 635 41.74 -25.90 19.04
N ALA A 636 40.97 -25.16 18.26
CA ALA A 636 40.93 -23.69 18.27
C ALA A 636 39.85 -23.12 19.21
N GLY A 637 39.20 -23.97 20.02
CA GLY A 637 38.15 -23.55 20.96
C GLY A 637 36.76 -23.36 20.33
N ILE A 638 36.57 -23.68 19.05
CA ILE A 638 35.30 -23.52 18.34
C ILE A 638 34.46 -24.79 18.52
N ARG A 639 33.25 -24.66 19.05
CA ARG A 639 32.27 -25.75 19.16
C ARG A 639 31.66 -26.04 17.79
N VAL A 640 31.68 -27.30 17.38
CA VAL A 640 31.09 -27.82 16.15
C VAL A 640 30.07 -28.87 16.53
N THR A 641 28.81 -28.59 16.22
CA THR A 641 27.68 -29.48 16.48
C THR A 641 27.12 -30.00 15.15
N SER A 642 27.15 -31.32 14.95
CA SER A 642 26.49 -32.00 13.84
C SER A 642 25.11 -32.46 14.29
N VAL A 643 24.10 -32.04 13.55
CA VAL A 643 22.70 -32.30 13.87
C VAL A 643 22.05 -33.01 12.68
N ARG A 644 21.38 -34.13 12.94
CA ARG A 644 20.52 -34.82 11.98
C ARG A 644 19.09 -34.37 12.20
N TYR A 645 18.51 -33.75 11.18
CA TYR A 645 17.09 -33.41 11.15
C TYR A 645 16.33 -34.41 10.29
N THR A 646 15.21 -34.90 10.80
CA THR A 646 14.23 -35.72 10.06
C THR A 646 12.94 -34.93 9.97
N THR A 647 12.34 -34.85 8.78
CA THR A 647 11.12 -34.05 8.53
C THR A 647 9.84 -34.78 8.92
N GLY A 648 9.92 -36.10 9.15
CA GLY A 648 8.74 -36.93 9.38
C GLY A 648 7.77 -36.86 8.19
N SER A 649 6.48 -36.66 8.48
CA SER A 649 5.41 -36.45 7.51
C SER A 649 5.26 -35.00 7.04
N SER A 650 6.11 -34.08 7.51
CA SER A 650 6.01 -32.66 7.16
C SER A 650 6.31 -32.44 5.69
N ILE A 651 5.34 -31.87 4.97
CA ILE A 651 5.45 -31.51 3.56
C ILE A 651 6.22 -30.19 3.34
N ARG A 652 6.23 -29.31 4.35
CA ARG A 652 6.97 -28.05 4.37
C ARG A 652 7.60 -27.85 5.73
N TRP A 653 8.81 -27.33 5.78
CA TRP A 653 9.55 -27.09 7.01
C TRP A 653 10.50 -25.92 6.83
N ASN A 654 10.75 -25.19 7.92
CA ASN A 654 11.70 -24.09 7.98
C ASN A 654 12.68 -24.36 9.11
N LEU A 655 13.97 -24.15 8.87
CA LEU A 655 15.00 -24.22 9.89
C LEU A 655 15.51 -22.82 10.20
N ALA A 656 15.37 -22.40 11.46
CA ALA A 656 15.87 -21.13 11.96
C ALA A 656 16.91 -21.39 13.06
N PHE A 657 17.97 -20.58 13.09
CA PHE A 657 19.01 -20.63 14.12
C PHE A 657 19.42 -19.21 14.52
N ASN A 658 19.89 -19.06 15.76
CA ASN A 658 20.31 -17.77 16.28
C ASN A 658 21.68 -17.36 15.70
N THR A 659 21.69 -16.31 14.89
CA THR A 659 22.89 -15.84 14.19
C THR A 659 23.92 -15.18 15.12
N THR A 660 23.56 -14.79 16.34
CA THR A 660 24.55 -14.29 17.31
C THR A 660 25.32 -15.42 17.99
N ALA A 661 24.74 -16.63 18.00
CA ALA A 661 25.34 -17.81 18.61
C ALA A 661 26.08 -18.71 17.58
N VAL A 662 25.68 -18.69 16.31
CA VAL A 662 26.24 -19.55 15.25
C VAL A 662 27.07 -18.71 14.26
N GLN A 663 28.38 -18.90 14.27
CA GLN A 663 29.31 -18.18 13.38
C GLN A 663 29.24 -18.67 11.92
N ALA A 664 29.13 -19.99 11.73
CA ALA A 664 29.06 -20.62 10.43
C ALA A 664 28.24 -21.92 10.50
N PHE A 665 27.64 -22.31 9.38
CA PHE A 665 26.94 -23.58 9.26
C PHE A 665 27.18 -24.18 7.87
N LYS A 666 27.12 -25.51 7.80
CA LYS A 666 27.10 -26.28 6.55
C LYS A 666 25.87 -27.17 6.59
N LEU A 667 25.10 -27.18 5.52
CA LEU A 667 23.97 -28.10 5.39
C LEU A 667 24.31 -29.16 4.35
N GLU A 668 24.07 -30.42 4.69
CA GLU A 668 24.19 -31.56 3.79
C GLU A 668 22.83 -32.25 3.71
N THR A 669 22.30 -32.43 2.51
CA THR A 669 20.97 -33.02 2.30
C THR A 669 21.11 -34.40 1.67
N SER A 670 20.52 -35.43 2.28
CA SER A 670 20.50 -36.79 1.72
C SER A 670 19.34 -37.05 0.75
N SER A 671 18.43 -36.09 0.53
CA SER A 671 17.12 -36.33 -0.09
C SER A 671 16.64 -35.22 -1.04
N LYS A 672 15.67 -35.58 -1.91
CA LYS A 672 15.06 -34.81 -3.01
C LYS A 672 14.10 -33.68 -2.58
N TRP A 673 14.22 -33.12 -1.39
CA TRP A 673 13.27 -32.12 -0.86
C TRP A 673 13.74 -30.68 -1.06
N HIS A 674 12.79 -29.75 -1.13
CA HIS A 674 13.05 -28.32 -1.25
C HIS A 674 13.47 -27.76 0.11
N LEU A 675 14.59 -27.07 0.12
CA LEU A 675 15.11 -26.36 1.28
C LEU A 675 14.85 -24.87 1.05
N CYS A 676 14.45 -24.12 2.07
CA CYS A 676 14.52 -22.66 2.03
C CYS A 676 15.32 -22.17 3.25
N ILE A 677 16.38 -21.39 3.03
CA ILE A 677 17.13 -20.74 4.12
C ILE A 677 17.07 -19.23 3.90
N LEU A 678 16.49 -18.52 4.87
CA LEU A 678 16.55 -17.06 4.96
C LEU A 678 17.70 -16.66 5.87
N LYS A 679 18.87 -16.34 5.29
CA LYS A 679 20.02 -15.81 6.04
C LYS A 679 19.96 -14.28 6.06
N ARG A 680 20.32 -13.60 7.15
CA ARG A 680 20.66 -12.17 7.15
C ARG A 680 22.18 -12.07 7.29
N CYS A 681 22.89 -11.63 6.25
CA CYS A 681 24.33 -11.39 6.33
C CYS A 681 24.57 -9.88 6.37
N HIS A 682 24.99 -9.35 7.53
CA HIS A 682 25.71 -8.08 7.51
C HIS A 682 27.16 -8.34 7.09
N SER A 683 27.59 -7.56 6.10
CA SER A 683 28.97 -7.29 5.67
C SER A 683 30.08 -7.93 6.51
N ILE A 684 30.81 -8.86 5.91
CA ILE A 684 32.21 -9.13 6.28
C ILE A 684 33.05 -8.65 5.08
N SER A 685 33.97 -7.73 5.38
CA SER A 685 34.90 -7.12 4.44
C SER A 685 35.68 -8.15 3.63
N ARG A 686 35.90 -7.85 2.34
CA ARG A 686 36.92 -8.51 1.52
C ARG A 686 38.31 -8.12 2.03
N GLY A 687 39.20 -9.09 2.17
CA GLY A 687 40.62 -8.90 2.46
C GLY A 687 40.99 -9.39 3.84
#